data_AF-A0A821VKH2-F1
#
_entry.id   AF-A0A821VKH2-F1
#
_cell.length_a   1.000
_cell.length_b   1.000
_cell.length_c   1.000
_cell.angle_alpha   90.00
_cell.angle_beta   90.00
_cell.angle_gamma   90.00
#
_symmetry.space_group_name_H-M   'P 1'
#
loop_
_entity.id
_entity.type
_entity.pdbx_description
1 polymer ?
#
loop_
_entity_poly.entity_id
_entity_poly.type
_entity_poly.pdbx_seq_one_letter_code
_entity_poly.pdbx_strand_id
1 'polypeptide(L)'
;MVQLLYIVSSLHVLLCPFTKVEESFNIQSFHDILYNRFNLSEYDHNEFPGVVPRTFLGPLLISALSSPVVGLLHLSGINKFWTQYVVRLTLALAVIAAWSRLRNTLQKLFGNTFAWWFTIITVSQYHFMFYMSRPLPNIMALPLVLLAYDGWLSGRHKQFIISAGAAIIIFRSELAMLFGLLLILDLYFKKLNVVDLLKVAVPAGISLVLLTICIDSVFWGRFVWPEAEVFWFNTILNKSSDWGTSPFLWYFYSALPRGLGPSIVLLPIGAYLDRRVVPIIVTSFVYILLLSLLPHKELRFIIYVFPLLNVSSAITCSYIYIRRSKAPVYEILFWILIVIIVCNVIFTSTLVLVAMTNYPGGVAMTRFHKLLKNEPYVHVHISNLAAQTGVTKFTQIHDHWYYSKNESLSTEQLQYYTHLIVEAKSKYSPSIKAFTQTHTVLDSVESFSHIAMNYKIIPPIKIKTKAALFILERKNFRDDPQPYIEISKSAYDDLIQSDTGSEEIQINVVQYDNISDNVSEEQDNNGDVLEHISDNNNTFYTENISQESTVTYVDDEETERFRREIEESILKQQTIDVNAEREIPKAKVLNRSDRKKKAIEKIKSETRKEVVASAKEKLKELMKRHKHVAKEIAENDITNKEDKEMDGRGDIPEQAAEESGIQTIVEGMDDSITDNDAVSTSTDEPIMSTNEDSIANAANDDAAKINELNDNSIADENIDSIVEEVIARLIDRKIYDDKTKPEDIKIEDRKVIQKIVEEILSERTNFNSDNTL
;
A
#
# COMPACT_ATOMS: atom_id res chain seq x y z
N MET A 1 21.67 28.69 8.55
CA MET A 1 20.22 28.37 8.65
C MET A 1 19.69 27.50 7.51
N VAL A 2 19.82 27.87 6.23
CA VAL A 2 19.42 26.96 5.12
C VAL A 2 20.15 25.60 5.21
N GLN A 3 21.40 25.60 5.68
CA GLN A 3 22.17 24.42 6.08
C GLN A 3 21.40 23.41 6.95
N LEU A 4 20.49 23.87 7.82
CA LEU A 4 19.71 22.97 8.67
C LEU A 4 18.73 22.13 7.84
N LEU A 5 18.15 22.68 6.77
CA LEU A 5 17.35 21.89 5.83
C LEU A 5 18.23 20.87 5.12
N TYR A 6 19.43 21.25 4.64
CA TYR A 6 20.34 20.31 3.99
C TYR A 6 20.74 19.14 4.91
N ILE A 7 21.09 19.42 6.16
CA ILE A 7 21.46 18.39 7.16
C ILE A 7 20.28 17.45 7.40
N VAL A 8 19.10 17.99 7.69
CA VAL A 8 17.93 17.17 8.06
C VAL A 8 17.35 16.44 6.85
N SER A 9 17.32 17.02 5.64
CA SER A 9 16.90 16.30 4.44
C SER A 9 17.87 15.17 4.11
N SER A 10 19.18 15.39 4.23
CA SER A 10 20.20 14.36 4.02
C SER A 10 20.05 13.22 5.02
N LEU A 11 19.76 13.52 6.28
CA LEU A 11 19.47 12.50 7.30
C LEU A 11 18.25 11.65 6.95
N HIS A 12 17.17 12.23 6.42
CA HIS A 12 16.00 11.46 5.96
C HIS A 12 16.33 10.56 4.76
N VAL A 13 17.20 10.99 3.83
CA VAL A 13 17.67 10.14 2.71
C VAL A 13 18.55 8.99 3.23
N LEU A 14 19.46 9.27 4.16
CA LEU A 14 20.35 8.27 4.76
C LEU A 14 19.59 7.20 5.55
N LEU A 15 18.60 7.60 6.34
CA LEU A 15 17.79 6.68 7.15
C LEU A 15 16.77 5.90 6.31
N CYS A 16 16.24 6.48 5.23
CA CYS A 16 15.25 5.85 4.37
C CYS A 16 15.70 5.89 2.89
N PRO A 17 16.68 5.06 2.49
CA PRO A 17 17.31 5.14 1.17
C PRO A 17 16.46 4.54 0.03
N PHE A 18 15.57 3.61 0.36
CA PHE A 18 14.67 2.95 -0.58
C PHE A 18 13.39 3.76 -0.86
N THR A 19 12.74 3.45 -1.97
CA THR A 19 11.56 4.14 -2.55
C THR A 19 10.33 3.23 -2.56
N LYS A 20 9.13 3.80 -2.67
CA LYS A 20 7.87 3.06 -2.88
C LYS A 20 7.45 3.03 -4.35
N VAL A 21 6.44 2.21 -4.68
CA VAL A 21 5.85 2.08 -6.02
C VAL A 21 5.43 3.41 -6.64
N GLU A 22 4.96 4.39 -5.87
CA GLU A 22 4.52 5.68 -6.43
C GLU A 22 5.68 6.63 -6.75
N GLU A 23 6.90 6.27 -6.33
CA GLU A 23 8.17 6.91 -6.69
C GLU A 23 8.82 6.23 -7.92
N SER A 24 8.29 5.08 -8.37
CA SER A 24 8.94 4.17 -9.34
C SER A 24 9.29 4.85 -10.66
N PHE A 25 8.31 5.47 -11.34
CA PHE A 25 8.51 6.06 -12.66
C PHE A 25 9.71 7.01 -12.68
N ASN A 26 9.77 7.97 -11.74
CA ASN A 26 10.85 8.95 -11.73
C ASN A 26 12.19 8.34 -11.28
N ILE A 27 12.21 7.42 -10.30
CA ILE A 27 13.49 6.83 -9.86
C ILE A 27 14.10 5.95 -10.95
N GLN A 28 13.28 5.21 -11.69
CA GLN A 28 13.70 4.39 -12.82
C GLN A 28 14.09 5.26 -14.02
N SER A 29 13.32 6.32 -14.31
CA SER A 29 13.68 7.32 -15.34
C SER A 29 15.03 8.00 -15.03
N PHE A 30 15.34 8.30 -13.76
CA PHE A 30 16.67 8.84 -13.43
C PHE A 30 17.78 7.84 -13.78
N HIS A 31 17.58 6.56 -13.45
CA HIS A 31 18.51 5.48 -13.80
C HIS A 31 18.70 5.42 -15.31
N ASP A 32 17.63 5.27 -16.07
CA ASP A 32 17.71 5.01 -17.50
C ASP A 32 18.34 6.18 -18.27
N ILE A 33 18.05 7.43 -17.88
CA ILE A 33 18.70 8.63 -18.45
C ILE A 33 20.21 8.68 -18.15
N LEU A 34 20.65 8.21 -16.98
CA LEU A 34 22.07 8.26 -16.58
C LEU A 34 22.89 7.10 -17.16
N TYR A 35 22.29 5.90 -17.24
CA TYR A 35 22.96 4.65 -17.60
C TYR A 35 22.72 4.30 -19.09
N ASN A 36 21.46 4.20 -19.52
CA ASN A 36 21.07 3.79 -20.87
C ASN A 36 21.13 4.96 -21.87
N ARG A 37 20.95 6.20 -21.37
CA ARG A 37 21.14 7.48 -22.08
C ARG A 37 20.27 7.64 -23.33
N PHE A 38 20.75 7.20 -24.48
CA PHE A 38 20.06 7.27 -25.78
C PHE A 38 19.46 5.92 -26.20
N ASN A 39 19.75 4.84 -25.48
CA ASN A 39 19.18 3.52 -25.75
C ASN A 39 17.75 3.45 -25.17
N LEU A 40 16.80 4.05 -25.88
CA LEU A 40 15.43 4.24 -25.40
C LEU A 40 14.64 2.92 -25.26
N SER A 41 15.04 1.84 -25.93
CA SER A 41 14.39 0.52 -25.84
C SER A 41 14.54 -0.11 -24.45
N GLU A 42 15.70 0.05 -23.79
CA GLU A 42 16.01 -0.53 -22.47
C GLU A 42 15.41 0.24 -21.28
N TYR A 43 14.59 1.27 -21.53
CA TYR A 43 13.96 2.06 -20.47
C TYR A 43 12.84 1.27 -19.75
N ASP A 44 12.76 1.40 -18.42
CA ASP A 44 11.83 0.63 -17.55
C ASP A 44 10.36 0.90 -17.89
N HIS A 45 10.03 2.06 -18.46
CA HIS A 45 8.66 2.41 -18.82
C HIS A 45 8.14 1.72 -20.10
N ASN A 46 9.00 1.06 -20.89
CA ASN A 46 8.54 0.24 -22.00
C ASN A 46 8.01 -1.11 -21.49
N GLU A 47 8.70 -1.71 -20.52
CA GLU A 47 8.31 -2.96 -19.85
C GLU A 47 7.20 -2.70 -18.79
N PHE A 48 7.28 -1.57 -18.09
CA PHE A 48 6.35 -1.16 -17.02
C PHE A 48 5.83 0.28 -17.23
N PRO A 49 4.99 0.53 -18.27
CA PRO A 49 4.47 1.87 -18.57
C PRO A 49 3.57 2.44 -17.46
N GLY A 50 2.95 1.57 -16.67
CA GLY A 50 1.91 1.93 -15.71
C GLY A 50 0.61 2.38 -16.38
N VAL A 51 -0.38 2.76 -15.56
CA VAL A 51 -1.75 3.06 -16.04
C VAL A 51 -1.89 4.31 -16.91
N VAL A 52 -0.99 5.29 -16.76
CA VAL A 52 -1.07 6.59 -17.44
C VAL A 52 0.35 7.17 -17.56
N PRO A 53 0.76 7.73 -18.72
CA PRO A 53 2.09 8.29 -18.89
C PRO A 53 2.40 9.42 -17.91
N ARG A 54 3.69 9.62 -17.68
CA ARG A 54 4.28 10.65 -16.82
C ARG A 54 5.37 11.38 -17.61
N THR A 55 5.65 12.62 -17.22
CA THR A 55 6.63 13.46 -17.93
C THR A 55 8.08 13.11 -17.56
N PHE A 56 8.95 13.07 -18.58
CA PHE A 56 10.39 12.95 -18.47
C PHE A 56 11.10 14.29 -18.21
N LEU A 57 10.42 15.45 -18.31
CA LEU A 57 11.06 16.76 -18.05
C LEU A 57 11.66 16.85 -16.64
N GLY A 58 10.96 16.31 -15.63
CA GLY A 58 11.44 16.23 -14.26
C GLY A 58 12.70 15.34 -14.14
N PRO A 59 12.60 14.04 -14.53
CA PRO A 59 13.74 13.14 -14.63
C PRO A 59 14.95 13.73 -15.34
N LEU A 60 14.76 14.29 -16.54
CA LEU A 60 15.82 14.87 -17.36
C LEU A 60 16.56 16.01 -16.64
N LEU A 61 15.84 16.92 -15.99
CA LEU A 61 16.45 18.03 -15.26
C LEU A 61 17.30 17.56 -14.07
N ILE A 62 16.79 16.61 -13.27
CA ILE A 62 17.51 16.11 -12.09
C ILE A 62 18.70 15.24 -12.49
N SER A 63 18.55 14.39 -13.52
CA SER A 63 19.65 13.60 -14.08
C SER A 63 20.75 14.49 -14.68
N ALA A 64 20.39 15.54 -15.42
CA ALA A 64 21.37 16.50 -15.93
C ALA A 64 22.15 17.18 -14.80
N LEU A 65 21.47 17.63 -13.74
CA LEU A 65 22.11 18.26 -12.57
C LEU A 65 22.96 17.29 -11.74
N SER A 66 22.59 16.01 -11.66
CA SER A 66 23.35 14.99 -10.92
C SER A 66 24.53 14.43 -11.72
N SER A 67 24.47 14.48 -13.06
CA SER A 67 25.41 13.82 -13.97
C SER A 67 26.91 14.05 -13.68
N PRO A 68 27.40 15.23 -13.22
CA PRO A 68 28.83 15.39 -12.93
C PRO A 68 29.28 14.58 -11.72
N VAL A 69 28.44 14.50 -10.68
CA VAL A 69 28.71 13.71 -9.47
C VAL A 69 28.60 12.22 -9.76
N VAL A 70 27.59 11.82 -10.55
CA VAL A 70 27.40 10.43 -10.98
C VAL A 70 28.58 9.96 -11.84
N GLY A 71 29.08 10.79 -12.76
CA GLY A 71 30.30 10.51 -13.52
C GLY A 71 31.52 10.26 -12.65
N LEU A 72 31.70 11.05 -11.57
CA LEU A 72 32.78 10.83 -10.59
C LEU A 72 32.62 9.51 -9.80
N LEU A 73 31.39 9.13 -9.44
CA LEU A 73 31.13 7.84 -8.79
C LEU A 73 31.48 6.66 -9.73
N HIS A 74 31.11 6.75 -11.01
CA HIS A 74 31.46 5.74 -12.01
C HIS A 74 32.97 5.59 -12.19
N LEU A 75 33.69 6.71 -12.35
CA LEU A 75 35.15 6.71 -12.45
C LEU A 75 35.85 6.15 -11.20
N SER A 76 35.17 6.19 -10.04
CA SER A 76 35.66 5.65 -8.77
C SER A 76 35.31 4.17 -8.54
N GLY A 77 34.64 3.51 -9.50
CA GLY A 77 34.16 2.12 -9.34
C GLY A 77 33.10 1.95 -8.24
N ILE A 78 32.42 3.03 -7.83
CA ILE A 78 31.44 2.97 -6.75
C ILE A 78 30.14 2.37 -7.25
N ASN A 79 29.57 1.44 -6.47
CA ASN A 79 28.31 0.77 -6.75
C ASN A 79 27.18 1.76 -7.12
N LYS A 80 26.52 1.46 -8.25
CA LYS A 80 25.27 1.99 -8.78
C LYS A 80 24.23 2.45 -7.74
N PHE A 81 24.07 1.73 -6.63
CA PHE A 81 23.16 2.11 -5.55
C PHE A 81 23.44 3.50 -4.95
N TRP A 82 24.69 3.96 -4.93
CA TRP A 82 25.03 5.31 -4.46
C TRP A 82 24.47 6.41 -5.37
N THR A 83 24.25 6.15 -6.65
CA THR A 83 23.58 7.08 -7.57
C THR A 83 22.16 7.41 -7.11
N GLN A 84 21.42 6.45 -6.51
CA GLN A 84 20.09 6.68 -5.95
C GLN A 84 20.11 7.75 -4.84
N TYR A 85 21.17 7.81 -4.01
CA TYR A 85 21.35 8.88 -3.04
C TYR A 85 21.61 10.21 -3.73
N VAL A 86 22.50 10.25 -4.74
CA VAL A 86 22.85 11.49 -5.46
C VAL A 86 21.63 12.11 -6.12
N VAL A 87 20.82 11.37 -6.87
CA VAL A 87 19.64 11.92 -7.56
C VAL A 87 18.58 12.43 -6.58
N ARG A 88 18.35 11.72 -5.47
CA ARG A 88 17.42 12.12 -4.40
C ARG A 88 17.91 13.34 -3.63
N LEU A 89 19.21 13.44 -3.37
CA LEU A 89 19.82 14.64 -2.79
C LEU A 89 19.72 15.83 -3.76
N THR A 90 20.00 15.66 -5.05
CA THR A 90 19.85 16.70 -6.08
C THR A 90 18.42 17.24 -6.15
N LEU A 91 17.40 16.37 -6.09
CA LEU A 91 16.01 16.78 -5.97
C LEU A 91 15.76 17.61 -4.70
N ALA A 92 16.26 17.16 -3.53
CA ALA A 92 16.16 17.92 -2.29
C ALA A 92 16.88 19.29 -2.37
N LEU A 93 18.04 19.37 -3.03
CA LEU A 93 18.75 20.64 -3.29
C LEU A 93 17.88 21.59 -4.12
N ALA A 94 17.21 21.11 -5.17
CA ALA A 94 16.31 21.91 -6.00
C ALA A 94 15.12 22.47 -5.19
N VAL A 95 14.49 21.64 -4.34
CA VAL A 95 13.44 22.08 -3.42
C VAL A 95 13.96 23.12 -2.42
N ILE A 96 15.15 22.91 -1.84
CA ILE A 96 15.74 23.84 -0.86
C ILE A 96 16.14 25.17 -1.51
N ALA A 97 16.62 25.16 -2.75
CA ALA A 97 16.93 26.39 -3.49
C ALA A 97 15.67 27.24 -3.70
N ALA A 98 14.56 26.63 -4.14
CA ALA A 98 13.28 27.30 -4.30
C ALA A 98 12.69 27.77 -2.95
N TRP A 99 12.73 26.91 -1.93
CA TRP A 99 12.28 27.25 -0.58
C TRP A 99 13.10 28.39 0.04
N SER A 100 14.41 28.45 -0.23
CA SER A 100 15.30 29.51 0.26
C SER A 100 14.95 30.86 -0.36
N ARG A 101 14.55 30.89 -1.63
CA ARG A 101 14.03 32.11 -2.27
C ARG A 101 12.73 32.57 -1.62
N LEU A 102 11.77 31.66 -1.43
CA LEU A 102 10.52 31.94 -0.71
C LEU A 102 10.79 32.46 0.72
N ARG A 103 11.66 31.79 1.49
CA ARG A 103 12.10 32.22 2.82
C ARG A 103 12.68 33.63 2.79
N ASN A 104 13.52 33.96 1.81
CA ASN A 104 14.15 35.29 1.71
C ASN A 104 13.13 36.39 1.38
N THR A 105 12.11 36.08 0.58
CA THR A 105 10.98 36.99 0.33
C THR A 105 10.13 37.18 1.60
N LEU A 106 9.79 36.09 2.31
CA LEU A 106 9.09 36.17 3.60
C LEU A 106 9.92 36.90 4.68
N GLN A 107 11.25 36.73 4.69
CA GLN A 107 12.16 37.46 5.59
C GLN A 107 12.11 38.98 5.35
N LYS A 108 11.92 39.44 4.11
CA LYS A 108 11.72 40.86 3.80
C LYS A 108 10.36 41.38 4.29
N LEU A 109 9.33 40.54 4.28
CA LEU A 109 7.96 40.90 4.68
C LEU A 109 7.74 40.90 6.21
N PHE A 110 8.36 39.96 6.92
CA PHE A 110 8.11 39.69 8.36
C PHE A 110 9.37 39.80 9.26
N GLY A 111 10.54 40.09 8.67
CA GLY A 111 11.79 40.31 9.39
C GLY A 111 12.63 39.05 9.67
N ASN A 112 13.83 39.26 10.22
CA ASN A 112 14.80 38.18 10.46
C ASN A 112 14.27 37.14 11.46
N THR A 113 13.73 37.57 12.61
CA THR A 113 13.23 36.67 13.67
C THR A 113 12.15 35.71 13.19
N PHE A 114 11.23 36.19 12.34
CA PHE A 114 10.26 35.33 11.66
C PHE A 114 10.96 34.24 10.84
N ALA A 115 11.98 34.61 10.07
CA ALA A 115 12.67 33.68 9.17
C ALA A 115 13.48 32.61 9.92
N TRP A 116 13.87 32.84 11.17
CA TRP A 116 14.39 31.78 12.07
C TRP A 116 13.28 30.79 12.42
N TRP A 117 12.15 31.27 12.95
CA TRP A 117 11.02 30.41 13.35
C TRP A 117 10.41 29.63 12.19
N PHE A 118 10.28 30.25 11.01
CA PHE A 118 9.82 29.59 9.79
C PHE A 118 10.75 28.43 9.38
N THR A 119 12.06 28.59 9.58
CA THR A 119 13.05 27.52 9.34
C THR A 119 12.90 26.41 10.39
N ILE A 120 12.81 26.76 11.68
CA ILE A 120 12.72 25.80 12.80
C ILE A 120 11.45 24.94 12.69
N ILE A 121 10.28 25.56 12.45
CA ILE A 121 9.00 24.84 12.28
C ILE A 121 9.10 23.87 11.10
N THR A 122 9.51 24.35 9.93
CA THR A 122 9.61 23.54 8.71
C THR A 122 10.54 22.33 8.90
N VAL A 123 11.71 22.54 9.52
CA VAL A 123 12.67 21.45 9.80
C VAL A 123 12.13 20.46 10.83
N SER A 124 11.37 20.93 11.83
CA SER A 124 10.79 20.07 12.87
C SER A 124 9.64 19.19 12.38
N GLN A 125 9.10 19.42 11.18
CA GLN A 125 7.96 18.70 10.61
C GLN A 125 8.41 17.58 9.66
N TYR A 126 8.04 16.34 9.99
CA TYR A 126 8.35 15.15 9.22
C TYR A 126 7.99 15.26 7.73
N HIS A 127 6.72 15.51 7.41
CA HIS A 127 6.21 15.25 6.05
C HIS A 127 6.91 16.13 5.00
N PHE A 128 7.11 17.42 5.25
CA PHE A 128 7.83 18.28 4.30
C PHE A 128 9.29 17.86 4.14
N MET A 129 9.99 17.57 5.25
CA MET A 129 11.41 17.22 5.24
C MET A 129 11.71 15.82 4.70
N PHE A 130 10.78 14.88 4.86
CA PHE A 130 10.86 13.54 4.30
C PHE A 130 10.58 13.54 2.80
N TYR A 131 9.47 14.16 2.38
CA TYR A 131 9.02 14.11 0.99
C TYR A 131 9.89 14.94 0.03
N MET A 132 10.57 16.00 0.46
CA MET A 132 11.40 16.83 -0.43
C MET A 132 12.53 16.08 -1.17
N SER A 133 12.88 14.87 -0.75
CA SER A 133 13.88 13.99 -1.38
C SER A 133 13.28 12.78 -2.12
N ARG A 134 11.95 12.66 -2.13
CA ARG A 134 11.19 11.56 -2.71
C ARG A 134 10.81 11.93 -4.14
N PRO A 135 11.16 11.15 -5.17
CA PRO A 135 10.85 11.48 -6.56
C PRO A 135 9.39 11.15 -6.92
N LEU A 136 8.45 11.72 -6.16
CA LEU A 136 7.03 11.75 -6.49
C LEU A 136 6.77 12.90 -7.48
N PRO A 137 5.83 12.77 -8.43
CA PRO A 137 5.46 13.87 -9.34
C PRO A 137 5.15 15.19 -8.62
N ASN A 138 4.50 15.11 -7.45
CA ASN A 138 4.19 16.25 -6.59
C ASN A 138 5.44 16.99 -6.09
N ILE A 139 6.55 16.28 -5.90
CA ILE A 139 7.83 16.84 -5.45
C ILE A 139 8.66 17.34 -6.63
N MET A 140 8.52 16.74 -7.81
CA MET A 140 9.05 17.31 -9.06
C MET A 140 8.39 18.66 -9.38
N ALA A 141 7.10 18.83 -9.09
CA ALA A 141 6.39 20.11 -9.19
C ALA A 141 6.75 21.12 -8.08
N LEU A 142 7.14 20.66 -6.89
CA LEU A 142 7.29 21.50 -5.70
C LEU A 142 8.28 22.68 -5.84
N PRO A 143 9.46 22.55 -6.50
CA PRO A 143 10.33 23.70 -6.77
C PRO A 143 9.64 24.82 -7.56
N LEU A 144 8.85 24.46 -8.58
CA LEU A 144 8.09 25.42 -9.38
C LEU A 144 6.97 26.07 -8.55
N VAL A 145 6.30 25.30 -7.68
CA VAL A 145 5.29 25.81 -6.75
C VAL A 145 5.87 26.84 -5.78
N LEU A 146 7.04 26.54 -5.19
CA LEU A 146 7.74 27.45 -4.29
C LEU A 146 8.24 28.72 -5.00
N LEU A 147 8.67 28.61 -6.27
CA LEU A 147 9.01 29.75 -7.12
C LEU A 147 7.78 30.57 -7.52
N ALA A 148 6.62 29.95 -7.71
CA ALA A 148 5.36 30.64 -7.96
C ALA A 148 4.96 31.48 -6.72
N TYR A 149 5.04 30.91 -5.51
CA TYR A 149 4.82 31.66 -4.26
C TYR A 149 5.84 32.80 -4.05
N ASP A 150 7.12 32.58 -4.33
CA ASP A 150 8.15 33.63 -4.33
C ASP A 150 7.76 34.78 -5.29
N GLY A 151 7.31 34.43 -6.50
CA GLY A 151 6.84 35.38 -7.50
C GLY A 151 5.62 36.18 -7.03
N TRP A 152 4.59 35.50 -6.54
CA TRP A 152 3.34 36.10 -6.06
C TRP A 152 3.56 37.04 -4.87
N LEU A 153 4.26 36.57 -3.82
CA LEU A 153 4.57 37.37 -2.63
C LEU A 153 5.52 38.55 -2.92
N SER A 154 6.35 38.44 -3.97
CA SER A 154 7.22 39.53 -4.42
C SER A 154 6.54 40.55 -5.35
N GLY A 155 5.29 40.33 -5.78
CA GLY A 155 4.66 41.10 -6.87
C GLY A 155 5.30 40.89 -8.25
N ARG A 156 6.11 39.83 -8.43
CA ARG A 156 6.78 39.49 -9.70
C ARG A 156 5.87 38.59 -10.54
N HIS A 157 4.77 39.17 -11.03
CA HIS A 157 3.69 38.44 -11.72
C HIS A 157 4.16 37.56 -12.89
N LYS A 158 5.18 37.98 -13.67
CA LYS A 158 5.75 37.15 -14.74
C LYS A 158 6.33 35.82 -14.22
N GLN A 159 7.07 35.86 -13.09
CA GLN A 159 7.60 34.64 -12.46
C GLN A 159 6.46 33.77 -11.92
N PHE A 160 5.46 34.39 -11.28
CA PHE A 160 4.28 33.67 -10.78
C PHE A 160 3.57 32.90 -11.92
N ILE A 161 3.21 33.58 -13.00
CA ILE A 161 2.47 32.99 -14.13
C ILE A 161 3.26 31.86 -14.79
N ILE A 162 4.56 32.07 -15.07
CA ILE A 162 5.38 31.06 -15.76
C ILE A 162 5.64 29.85 -14.85
N SER A 163 5.98 30.05 -13.57
CA SER A 163 6.23 28.93 -12.65
C SER A 163 4.96 28.17 -12.28
N ALA A 164 3.82 28.86 -12.11
CA ALA A 164 2.52 28.21 -11.90
C ALA A 164 2.08 27.44 -13.15
N GLY A 165 2.17 28.06 -14.34
CA GLY A 165 1.86 27.41 -15.62
C GLY A 165 2.70 26.17 -15.86
N ALA A 166 4.01 26.24 -15.60
CA ALA A 166 4.91 25.09 -15.71
C ALA A 166 4.53 23.96 -14.75
N ALA A 167 4.18 24.27 -13.48
CA ALA A 167 3.76 23.26 -12.52
C ALA A 167 2.43 22.58 -12.92
N ILE A 168 1.48 23.34 -13.48
CA ILE A 168 0.17 22.84 -13.94
C ILE A 168 0.29 22.00 -15.22
N ILE A 169 0.97 22.52 -16.24
CA ILE A 169 0.97 21.96 -17.61
C ILE A 169 1.87 20.73 -17.72
N ILE A 170 3.00 20.71 -17.00
CA ILE A 170 4.01 19.65 -17.12
C ILE A 170 3.77 18.53 -16.11
N PHE A 171 3.37 18.86 -14.87
CA PHE A 171 3.44 17.89 -13.76
C PHE A 171 2.11 17.52 -13.11
N ARG A 172 1.26 18.52 -12.78
CA ARG A 172 0.21 18.39 -11.76
C ARG A 172 -0.92 19.37 -12.03
N SER A 173 -1.90 18.98 -12.84
CA SER A 173 -3.06 19.79 -13.23
C SER A 173 -3.92 20.22 -12.03
N GLU A 174 -3.92 19.48 -10.91
CA GLU A 174 -4.68 19.84 -9.71
C GLU A 174 -4.23 21.16 -9.06
N LEU A 175 -2.98 21.58 -9.35
CA LEU A 175 -2.44 22.88 -8.93
C LEU A 175 -3.17 24.07 -9.56
N ALA A 176 -3.95 23.86 -10.64
CA ALA A 176 -4.80 24.89 -11.23
C ALA A 176 -5.82 25.43 -10.22
N MET A 177 -6.30 24.61 -9.29
CA MET A 177 -7.17 25.08 -8.19
C MET A 177 -6.43 26.04 -7.26
N LEU A 178 -5.21 25.69 -6.84
CA LEU A 178 -4.43 26.49 -5.89
C LEU A 178 -3.95 27.82 -6.50
N PHE A 179 -3.38 27.77 -7.70
CA PHE A 179 -2.91 28.97 -8.39
C PHE A 179 -4.05 29.80 -8.98
N GLY A 180 -5.15 29.16 -9.39
CA GLY A 180 -6.38 29.85 -9.79
C GLY A 180 -6.94 30.71 -8.67
N LEU A 181 -7.01 30.21 -7.44
CA LEU A 181 -7.41 31.00 -6.27
C LEU A 181 -6.48 32.19 -6.01
N LEU A 182 -5.16 32.00 -6.06
CA LEU A 182 -4.19 33.09 -5.90
C LEU A 182 -4.29 34.14 -7.02
N LEU A 183 -4.55 33.70 -8.26
CA LEU A 183 -4.74 34.57 -9.42
C LEU A 183 -6.04 35.36 -9.32
N ILE A 184 -7.15 34.74 -8.90
CA ILE A 184 -8.44 35.39 -8.64
C ILE A 184 -8.27 36.49 -7.58
N LEU A 185 -7.50 36.24 -6.51
CA LEU A 185 -7.20 37.27 -5.50
C LEU A 185 -6.43 38.46 -6.10
N ASP A 186 -5.40 38.22 -6.91
CA ASP A 186 -4.62 39.30 -7.55
C ASP A 186 -5.44 40.11 -8.58
N LEU A 187 -6.36 39.47 -9.31
CA LEU A 187 -7.31 40.13 -10.21
C LEU A 187 -8.35 40.94 -9.42
N TYR A 188 -8.93 40.36 -8.35
CA TYR A 188 -9.92 41.02 -7.50
C TYR A 188 -9.36 42.29 -6.82
N PHE A 189 -8.14 42.19 -6.28
CA PHE A 189 -7.43 43.34 -5.70
C PHE A 189 -6.75 44.25 -6.74
N LYS A 190 -7.00 44.04 -8.04
CA LYS A 190 -6.47 44.82 -9.17
C LYS A 190 -4.93 44.98 -9.15
N LYS A 191 -4.20 43.98 -8.65
CA LYS A 191 -2.73 43.92 -8.74
C LYS A 191 -2.26 43.55 -10.14
N LEU A 192 -3.09 42.81 -10.88
CA LEU A 192 -2.82 42.33 -12.22
C LEU A 192 -3.99 42.66 -13.14
N ASN A 193 -3.69 43.15 -14.35
CA ASN A 193 -4.70 43.35 -15.41
C ASN A 193 -4.89 42.05 -16.19
N VAL A 194 -6.13 41.74 -16.60
CA VAL A 194 -6.45 40.56 -17.43
C VAL A 194 -5.68 40.58 -18.76
N VAL A 195 -5.51 41.75 -19.38
CA VAL A 195 -4.75 41.90 -20.63
C VAL A 195 -3.26 41.56 -20.43
N ASP A 196 -2.66 42.01 -19.32
CA ASP A 196 -1.24 41.76 -19.04
C ASP A 196 -0.98 40.34 -18.54
N LEU A 197 -1.97 39.73 -17.88
CA LEU A 197 -2.02 38.29 -17.63
C LEU A 197 -1.98 37.51 -18.95
N LEU A 198 -2.90 37.77 -19.89
CA LEU A 198 -3.00 37.02 -21.15
C LEU A 198 -1.75 37.16 -22.03
N LYS A 199 -1.14 38.35 -22.09
CA LYS A 199 0.17 38.59 -22.77
C LYS A 199 1.31 37.69 -22.27
N VAL A 200 1.24 37.19 -21.03
CA VAL A 200 2.27 36.31 -20.45
C VAL A 200 1.79 34.86 -20.45
N ALA A 201 0.55 34.62 -20.03
CA ALA A 201 -0.02 33.29 -19.85
C ALA A 201 -0.20 32.54 -21.18
N VAL A 202 -0.65 33.21 -22.26
CA VAL A 202 -0.88 32.53 -23.55
C VAL A 202 0.45 32.12 -24.20
N PRO A 203 1.46 32.99 -24.38
CA PRO A 203 2.75 32.57 -24.95
C PRO A 203 3.52 31.59 -24.06
N ALA A 204 3.44 31.72 -22.73
CA ALA A 204 4.04 30.76 -21.82
C ALA A 204 3.33 29.40 -21.89
N GLY A 205 1.99 29.37 -21.90
CA GLY A 205 1.20 28.14 -22.01
C GLY A 205 1.50 27.37 -23.28
N ILE A 206 1.47 28.04 -24.44
CA ILE A 206 1.83 27.44 -25.74
C ILE A 206 3.26 26.88 -25.70
N SER A 207 4.24 27.68 -25.24
CA SER A 207 5.63 27.25 -25.14
C SER A 207 5.81 26.03 -24.22
N LEU A 208 5.09 25.97 -23.09
CA LEU A 208 5.17 24.88 -22.12
C LEU A 208 4.50 23.60 -22.64
N VAL A 209 3.35 23.71 -23.31
CA VAL A 209 2.66 22.58 -23.97
C VAL A 209 3.52 22.00 -25.09
N LEU A 210 4.11 22.86 -25.93
CA LEU A 210 5.07 22.41 -26.96
C LEU A 210 6.29 21.71 -26.34
N LEU A 211 6.82 22.22 -25.21
CA LEU A 211 7.97 21.64 -24.54
C LEU A 211 7.69 20.23 -23.99
N THR A 212 6.56 20.01 -23.30
CA THR A 212 6.18 18.67 -22.82
C THR A 212 5.92 17.73 -23.99
N ILE A 213 5.14 18.14 -24.99
CA ILE A 213 4.86 17.31 -26.17
C ILE A 213 6.15 16.91 -26.89
N CYS A 214 7.06 17.84 -27.17
CA CYS A 214 8.29 17.55 -27.94
C CYS A 214 9.25 16.62 -27.19
N ILE A 215 9.37 16.73 -25.87
CA ILE A 215 10.28 15.90 -25.07
C ILE A 215 9.62 14.56 -24.76
N ASP A 216 8.40 14.58 -24.22
CA ASP A 216 7.73 13.37 -23.75
C ASP A 216 7.37 12.43 -24.91
N SER A 217 7.02 12.96 -26.10
CA SER A 217 6.74 12.11 -27.27
C SER A 217 7.97 11.36 -27.80
N VAL A 218 9.19 11.84 -27.52
CA VAL A 218 10.42 11.13 -27.87
C VAL A 218 10.64 9.95 -26.93
N PHE A 219 10.46 10.14 -25.62
CA PHE A 219 10.64 9.06 -24.64
C PHE A 219 9.52 8.01 -24.69
N TRP A 220 8.28 8.41 -24.96
CA TRP A 220 7.13 7.50 -25.04
C TRP A 220 6.93 6.85 -26.42
N GLY A 221 7.75 7.19 -27.43
CA GLY A 221 7.65 6.64 -28.79
C GLY A 221 6.37 7.00 -29.56
N ARG A 222 5.47 7.79 -28.98
CA ARG A 222 4.18 8.22 -29.54
C ARG A 222 3.90 9.68 -29.21
N PHE A 223 3.08 10.35 -30.02
CA PHE A 223 2.59 11.69 -29.67
C PHE A 223 1.83 11.66 -28.34
N VAL A 224 2.30 12.38 -27.33
CA VAL A 224 1.71 12.40 -25.98
C VAL A 224 1.88 13.76 -25.31
N TRP A 225 0.84 14.18 -24.58
CA TRP A 225 0.96 15.18 -23.52
C TRP A 225 0.58 14.50 -22.19
N PRO A 226 1.56 14.06 -21.38
CA PRO A 226 1.29 13.15 -20.26
C PRO A 226 0.25 13.69 -19.28
N GLU A 227 0.36 14.96 -18.87
CA GLU A 227 -0.57 15.52 -17.88
C GLU A 227 -2.00 15.75 -18.43
N ALA A 228 -2.18 15.88 -19.75
CA ALA A 228 -3.53 15.92 -20.33
C ALA A 228 -4.19 14.53 -20.32
N GLU A 229 -3.45 13.45 -20.57
CA GLU A 229 -3.97 12.08 -20.42
C GLU A 229 -4.27 11.77 -18.94
N VAL A 230 -3.41 12.20 -18.01
CA VAL A 230 -3.66 12.13 -16.55
C VAL A 230 -4.93 12.89 -16.16
N PHE A 231 -5.11 14.10 -16.66
CA PHE A 231 -6.31 14.90 -16.39
C PHE A 231 -7.57 14.22 -16.95
N TRP A 232 -7.53 13.73 -18.19
CA TRP A 232 -8.64 13.01 -18.83
C TRP A 232 -9.02 11.74 -18.05
N PHE A 233 -8.05 10.88 -17.75
CA PHE A 233 -8.28 9.64 -17.03
C PHE A 233 -8.87 9.85 -15.62
N ASN A 234 -8.32 10.80 -14.86
CA ASN A 234 -8.74 10.97 -13.46
C ASN A 234 -9.99 11.83 -13.30
N THR A 235 -10.16 12.88 -14.12
CA THR A 235 -11.23 13.87 -13.95
C THR A 235 -12.43 13.60 -14.84
N ILE A 236 -12.23 13.09 -16.05
CA ILE A 236 -13.32 12.91 -17.04
C ILE A 236 -13.84 11.47 -17.01
N LEU A 237 -12.96 10.46 -16.98
CA LEU A 237 -13.37 9.06 -16.78
C LEU A 237 -13.66 8.72 -15.30
N ASN A 238 -13.43 9.67 -14.38
CA ASN A 238 -13.65 9.55 -12.93
C ASN A 238 -12.94 8.35 -12.24
N LYS A 239 -11.92 7.76 -12.89
CA LYS A 239 -11.16 6.59 -12.41
C LYS A 239 -10.30 6.83 -11.18
N SER A 240 -10.41 8.02 -10.57
CA SER A 240 -9.75 8.33 -9.29
C SER A 240 -10.27 7.49 -8.12
N SER A 241 -11.54 7.03 -8.15
CA SER A 241 -12.15 6.19 -7.11
C SER A 241 -11.44 4.86 -6.88
N ASP A 242 -10.85 4.31 -7.95
CA ASP A 242 -10.37 2.93 -8.01
C ASP A 242 -9.09 2.75 -7.17
N TRP A 243 -8.43 3.86 -6.82
CA TRP A 243 -7.29 3.95 -5.89
C TRP A 243 -7.71 4.06 -4.42
N GLY A 244 -8.97 3.72 -4.11
CA GLY A 244 -9.55 3.77 -2.77
C GLY A 244 -10.08 5.16 -2.38
N THR A 245 -11.18 5.16 -1.63
CA THR A 245 -11.90 6.39 -1.25
C THR A 245 -11.75 6.72 0.24
N SER A 246 -11.95 7.99 0.61
CA SER A 246 -11.93 8.41 2.01
C SER A 246 -12.89 9.57 2.31
N PRO A 247 -13.34 9.75 3.56
CA PRO A 247 -14.35 10.75 3.92
C PRO A 247 -13.96 12.19 3.55
N PHE A 248 -14.95 13.05 3.29
CA PHE A 248 -14.75 14.46 2.94
C PHE A 248 -13.78 15.19 3.90
N LEU A 249 -13.93 15.01 5.21
CA LEU A 249 -13.11 15.68 6.23
C LEU A 249 -11.74 15.04 6.49
N TRP A 250 -11.33 14.01 5.74
CA TRP A 250 -10.08 13.26 5.97
C TRP A 250 -8.83 14.17 6.02
N TYR A 251 -8.79 15.20 5.18
CA TYR A 251 -7.70 16.17 5.21
C TYR A 251 -7.60 16.93 6.54
N PHE A 252 -8.72 17.20 7.21
CA PHE A 252 -8.79 17.97 8.45
C PHE A 252 -8.47 17.15 9.70
N TYR A 253 -9.05 15.97 9.86
CA TYR A 253 -8.82 15.13 11.05
C TYR A 253 -7.59 14.24 10.92
N SER A 254 -7.10 13.96 9.71
CA SER A 254 -6.01 13.00 9.48
C SER A 254 -4.78 13.60 8.80
N ALA A 255 -4.92 14.31 7.67
CA ALA A 255 -3.76 14.75 6.91
C ALA A 255 -3.06 15.98 7.51
N LEU A 256 -3.81 17.02 7.90
CA LEU A 256 -3.26 18.24 8.48
C LEU A 256 -2.55 18.02 9.83
N PRO A 257 -3.12 17.26 10.80
CA PRO A 257 -2.46 16.99 12.07
C PRO A 257 -1.17 16.19 11.88
N ARG A 258 -1.16 15.22 10.94
CA ARG A 258 0.05 14.48 10.57
C ARG A 258 1.07 15.39 9.87
N GLY A 259 0.64 16.19 8.88
CA GLY A 259 1.49 17.05 8.06
C GLY A 259 2.20 18.15 8.85
N LEU A 260 1.47 18.89 9.67
CA LEU A 260 1.98 20.06 10.41
C LEU A 260 2.43 19.73 11.84
N GLY A 261 2.07 18.56 12.37
CA GLY A 261 2.34 18.17 13.74
C GLY A 261 1.68 19.08 14.79
N PRO A 262 2.13 19.03 16.05
CA PRO A 262 1.73 19.94 17.13
C PRO A 262 1.70 21.44 16.78
N SER A 263 2.54 21.88 15.83
CA SER A 263 2.55 23.28 15.34
C SER A 263 1.27 23.75 14.63
N ILE A 264 0.31 22.86 14.34
CA ILE A 264 -1.01 23.24 13.81
C ILE A 264 -1.79 24.18 14.77
N VAL A 265 -1.59 24.06 16.09
CA VAL A 265 -2.27 24.88 17.11
C VAL A 265 -1.89 26.37 17.02
N LEU A 266 -0.72 26.67 16.46
CA LEU A 266 -0.21 28.04 16.29
C LEU A 266 -0.84 28.79 15.09
N LEU A 267 -1.48 28.06 14.19
CA LEU A 267 -2.06 28.56 12.93
C LEU A 267 -3.21 29.57 13.13
N PRO A 268 -4.26 29.32 13.95
CA PRO A 268 -5.31 30.32 14.18
C PRO A 268 -4.79 31.56 14.93
N ILE A 269 -3.80 31.40 15.81
CA ILE A 269 -3.19 32.52 16.53
C ILE A 269 -2.48 33.47 15.56
N GLY A 270 -1.73 32.93 14.59
CA GLY A 270 -1.02 33.75 13.61
C GLY A 270 -1.97 34.52 12.68
N ALA A 271 -3.09 33.89 12.30
CA ALA A 271 -4.16 34.53 11.53
C ALA A 271 -4.84 35.70 12.26
N TYR A 272 -4.96 35.58 13.60
CA TYR A 272 -5.49 36.64 14.46
C TYR A 272 -4.47 37.78 14.65
N LEU A 273 -3.19 37.45 14.82
CA LEU A 273 -2.12 38.41 15.08
C LEU A 273 -1.73 39.26 13.86
N ASP A 274 -1.72 38.69 12.66
CA ASP A 274 -1.36 39.42 11.43
C ASP A 274 -2.37 39.17 10.29
N ARG A 275 -3.22 40.17 10.04
CA ARG A 275 -4.24 40.12 8.98
C ARG A 275 -3.66 39.97 7.58
N ARG A 276 -2.38 40.27 7.35
CA ARG A 276 -1.71 40.09 6.05
C ARG A 276 -1.59 38.61 5.66
N VAL A 277 -1.69 37.68 6.61
CA VAL A 277 -1.56 36.23 6.36
C VAL A 277 -2.92 35.52 6.23
N VAL A 278 -4.02 36.20 6.55
CA VAL A 278 -5.38 35.66 6.34
C VAL A 278 -5.63 35.22 4.89
N PRO A 279 -5.27 35.99 3.83
CA PRO A 279 -5.46 35.54 2.45
C PRO A 279 -4.67 34.25 2.12
N ILE A 280 -3.47 34.10 2.68
CA ILE A 280 -2.60 32.93 2.49
C ILE A 280 -3.24 31.67 3.10
N ILE A 281 -3.75 31.81 4.32
CA ILE A 281 -4.39 30.72 5.07
C ILE A 281 -5.74 30.36 4.44
N VAL A 282 -6.57 31.35 4.08
CA VAL A 282 -7.87 31.13 3.44
C VAL A 282 -7.69 30.42 2.11
N THR A 283 -6.74 30.86 1.27
CA THR A 283 -6.44 30.16 0.00
C THR A 283 -6.02 28.71 0.23
N SER A 284 -5.18 28.48 1.25
CA SER A 284 -4.72 27.13 1.61
C SER A 284 -5.87 26.22 2.06
N PHE A 285 -6.81 26.72 2.88
CA PHE A 285 -7.96 25.94 3.32
C PHE A 285 -9.02 25.76 2.24
N VAL A 286 -9.27 26.76 1.39
CA VAL A 286 -10.19 26.61 0.25
C VAL A 286 -9.66 25.56 -0.73
N TYR A 287 -8.35 25.54 -1.01
CA TYR A 287 -7.74 24.48 -1.82
C TYR A 287 -7.92 23.09 -1.19
N ILE A 288 -7.72 22.95 0.13
CA ILE A 288 -7.98 21.70 0.84
C ILE A 288 -9.47 21.30 0.74
N LEU A 289 -10.40 22.25 0.89
CA LEU A 289 -11.85 21.99 0.76
C LEU A 289 -12.24 21.54 -0.65
N LEU A 290 -11.61 22.10 -1.69
CA LEU A 290 -11.82 21.65 -3.07
C LEU A 290 -11.28 20.23 -3.28
N LEU A 291 -10.06 19.93 -2.82
CA LEU A 291 -9.52 18.55 -2.85
C LEU A 291 -10.34 17.57 -1.98
N SER A 292 -10.98 18.04 -0.92
CA SER A 292 -11.86 17.21 -0.08
C SER A 292 -13.08 16.64 -0.83
N LEU A 293 -13.46 17.24 -1.96
CA LEU A 293 -14.54 16.75 -2.84
C LEU A 293 -14.15 15.50 -3.63
N LEU A 294 -12.84 15.29 -3.91
CA LEU A 294 -12.38 14.12 -4.67
C LEU A 294 -12.53 12.83 -3.84
N PRO A 295 -13.00 11.70 -4.40
CA PRO A 295 -13.18 10.47 -3.64
C PRO A 295 -11.86 9.96 -3.02
N HIS A 296 -10.83 9.86 -3.86
CA HIS A 296 -9.48 9.48 -3.47
C HIS A 296 -8.70 10.68 -2.92
N LYS A 297 -7.98 10.47 -1.81
CA LYS A 297 -7.28 11.53 -1.07
C LYS A 297 -5.96 11.02 -0.53
N GLU A 298 -4.91 11.78 -0.80
CA GLU A 298 -3.57 11.51 -0.29
C GLU A 298 -2.97 12.76 0.33
N LEU A 299 -2.14 12.58 1.37
CA LEU A 299 -1.48 13.69 2.05
C LEU A 299 -0.56 14.49 1.10
N ARG A 300 0.04 13.82 0.10
CA ARG A 300 0.91 14.47 -0.89
C ARG A 300 0.19 15.48 -1.79
N PHE A 301 -1.13 15.41 -1.97
CA PHE A 301 -1.88 16.41 -2.76
C PHE A 301 -1.95 17.78 -2.06
N ILE A 302 -1.86 17.81 -0.72
CA ILE A 302 -1.89 19.05 0.08
C ILE A 302 -0.50 19.54 0.52
N ILE A 303 0.59 18.86 0.12
CA ILE A 303 1.94 19.24 0.59
C ILE A 303 2.34 20.67 0.19
N TYR A 304 1.80 21.15 -0.94
CA TYR A 304 2.01 22.49 -1.48
C TYR A 304 1.60 23.61 -0.52
N VAL A 305 0.64 23.37 0.39
CA VAL A 305 0.20 24.40 1.34
C VAL A 305 0.96 24.36 2.67
N PHE A 306 1.77 23.33 2.97
CA PHE A 306 2.51 23.29 4.23
C PHE A 306 3.46 24.50 4.42
N PRO A 307 4.23 24.95 3.41
CA PRO A 307 5.01 26.19 3.51
C PRO A 307 4.15 27.43 3.76
N LEU A 308 2.93 27.49 3.20
CA LEU A 308 2.02 28.62 3.37
C LEU A 308 1.42 28.64 4.79
N LEU A 309 0.97 27.50 5.30
CA LEU A 309 0.43 27.36 6.65
C LEU A 309 1.50 27.61 7.73
N ASN A 310 2.75 27.19 7.48
CA ASN A 310 3.89 27.46 8.36
C ASN A 310 4.21 28.96 8.51
N VAL A 311 3.82 29.83 7.56
CA VAL A 311 3.94 31.29 7.73
C VAL A 311 3.13 31.74 8.95
N SER A 312 1.90 31.23 9.13
CA SER A 312 1.06 31.61 10.27
C SER A 312 1.69 31.20 11.60
N SER A 313 2.10 29.94 11.71
CA SER A 313 2.74 29.42 12.92
C SER A 313 4.04 30.18 13.24
N ALA A 314 4.85 30.52 12.23
CA ALA A 314 6.09 31.29 12.42
C ALA A 314 5.85 32.74 12.87
N ILE A 315 4.75 33.38 12.48
CA ILE A 315 4.35 34.70 13.01
C ILE A 315 4.03 34.62 14.50
N THR A 316 3.22 33.63 14.92
CA THR A 316 2.93 33.38 16.33
C THR A 316 4.21 33.25 17.14
N CYS A 317 5.16 32.44 16.66
CA CYS A 317 6.44 32.23 17.32
C CYS A 317 7.28 33.52 17.42
N SER A 318 7.39 34.27 16.31
CA SER A 318 8.13 35.53 16.26
C SER A 318 7.56 36.57 17.21
N TYR A 319 6.23 36.69 17.25
CA TYR A 319 5.50 37.62 18.13
C TYR A 319 5.72 37.33 19.62
N ILE A 320 5.62 36.06 20.02
CA ILE A 320 5.88 35.61 21.40
C ILE A 320 7.35 35.85 21.76
N TYR A 321 8.28 35.42 20.90
CA TYR A 321 9.72 35.54 21.14
C TYR A 321 10.18 36.99 21.38
N ILE A 322 9.70 37.94 20.55
CA ILE A 322 10.04 39.37 20.67
C ILE A 322 9.46 40.00 21.94
N ARG A 323 8.42 39.41 22.52
CA ARG A 323 7.71 39.93 23.70
C ARG A 323 8.03 39.19 25.01
N ARG A 324 8.82 38.11 24.97
CA ARG A 324 9.09 37.22 26.13
C ARG A 324 9.50 37.94 27.41
N SER A 325 10.28 39.02 27.31
CA SER A 325 10.77 39.81 28.45
C SER A 325 9.86 40.97 28.88
N LYS A 326 8.70 41.17 28.22
CA LYS A 326 7.80 42.30 28.51
C LYS A 326 6.77 42.00 29.60
N ALA A 327 6.41 40.73 29.79
CA ALA A 327 5.50 40.28 30.85
C ALA A 327 5.65 38.77 31.06
N PRO A 328 5.46 38.24 32.28
CA PRO A 328 5.62 36.81 32.58
C PRO A 328 4.71 35.90 31.75
N VAL A 329 3.55 36.40 31.30
CA VAL A 329 2.66 35.66 30.38
C VAL A 329 3.35 35.32 29.06
N TYR A 330 4.16 36.23 28.50
CA TYR A 330 4.91 35.96 27.26
C TYR A 330 6.11 35.03 27.48
N GLU A 331 6.64 34.97 28.70
CA GLU A 331 7.67 33.99 29.08
C GLU A 331 7.07 32.57 29.18
N ILE A 332 5.91 32.42 29.83
CA ILE A 332 5.16 31.15 29.87
C ILE A 332 4.78 30.70 28.45
N LEU A 333 4.26 31.61 27.62
CA LEU A 333 3.96 31.31 26.20
C LEU A 333 5.21 30.92 25.39
N PHE A 334 6.37 31.48 25.72
CA PHE A 334 7.63 31.09 25.09
C PHE A 334 8.05 29.67 25.50
N TRP A 335 7.91 29.28 26.78
CA TRP A 335 8.14 27.90 27.21
C TRP A 335 7.16 26.91 26.58
N ILE A 336 5.87 27.25 26.47
CA ILE A 336 4.88 26.45 25.73
C ILE A 336 5.29 26.26 24.26
N LEU A 337 5.81 27.32 23.62
CA LEU A 337 6.32 27.23 22.26
C LEU A 337 7.52 26.28 22.15
N ILE A 338 8.47 26.31 23.09
CA ILE A 338 9.59 25.35 23.11
C ILE A 338 9.06 23.91 23.25
N VAL A 339 8.07 23.66 24.11
CA VAL A 339 7.42 22.35 24.23
C VAL A 339 6.79 21.92 22.91
N ILE A 340 6.09 22.79 22.18
CA ILE A 340 5.52 22.47 20.86
C ILE A 340 6.60 22.04 19.85
N ILE A 341 7.76 22.71 19.82
CA ILE A 341 8.86 22.32 18.94
C ILE A 341 9.50 21.00 19.37
N VAL A 342 9.67 20.75 20.67
CA VAL A 342 10.13 19.45 21.17
C VAL A 342 9.15 18.33 20.82
N CYS A 343 7.84 18.57 20.95
CA CYS A 343 6.81 17.61 20.53
C CYS A 343 6.83 17.36 19.00
N ASN A 344 7.05 18.39 18.17
CA ASN A 344 7.26 18.19 16.73
C ASN A 344 8.48 17.26 16.47
N VAL A 345 9.61 17.49 17.15
CA VAL A 345 10.82 16.66 16.98
C VAL A 345 10.58 15.21 17.41
N ILE A 346 9.93 14.97 18.56
CA ILE A 346 9.58 13.62 19.03
C ILE A 346 8.63 12.93 18.04
N PHE A 347 7.62 13.65 17.56
CA PHE A 347 6.66 13.14 16.58
C PHE A 347 7.36 12.78 15.25
N THR A 348 8.24 13.65 14.78
CA THR A 348 9.04 13.44 13.56
C THR A 348 9.97 12.25 13.70
N SER A 349 10.73 12.13 14.79
CA SER A 349 11.57 10.95 15.06
C SER A 349 10.75 9.66 15.10
N THR A 350 9.55 9.69 15.67
CA THR A 350 8.65 8.52 15.71
C THR A 350 8.20 8.11 14.30
N LEU A 351 7.84 9.07 13.45
CA LEU A 351 7.46 8.80 12.05
C LEU A 351 8.64 8.31 11.20
N VAL A 352 9.85 8.84 11.42
CA VAL A 352 11.08 8.33 10.77
C VAL A 352 11.32 6.86 11.14
N LEU A 353 11.26 6.51 12.43
CA LEU A 353 11.47 5.12 12.87
C LEU A 353 10.46 4.15 12.25
N VAL A 354 9.19 4.55 12.12
CA VAL A 354 8.18 3.76 11.39
C VAL A 354 8.51 3.66 9.90
N ALA A 355 8.89 4.77 9.26
CA ALA A 355 9.20 4.79 7.84
C ALA A 355 10.41 3.91 7.48
N MET A 356 11.43 3.85 8.33
CA MET A 356 12.59 2.95 8.14
C MET A 356 12.16 1.47 8.00
N THR A 357 11.08 1.06 8.68
CA THR A 357 10.55 -0.32 8.62
C THR A 357 9.57 -0.59 7.48
N ASN A 358 9.30 0.38 6.61
CA ASN A 358 8.30 0.27 5.52
C ASN A 358 8.89 -0.16 4.16
N TYR A 359 10.17 -0.55 4.09
CA TYR A 359 10.87 -0.87 2.83
C TYR A 359 11.48 -2.29 2.82
N PRO A 360 10.69 -3.37 3.07
CA PRO A 360 11.21 -4.72 3.14
C PRO A 360 11.86 -5.19 1.84
N GLY A 361 11.36 -4.80 0.64
CA GLY A 361 11.95 -5.18 -0.64
C GLY A 361 13.39 -4.68 -0.83
N GLY A 362 13.65 -3.41 -0.52
CA GLY A 362 15.01 -2.85 -0.60
C GLY A 362 15.97 -3.47 0.43
N VAL A 363 15.46 -3.78 1.63
CA VAL A 363 16.22 -4.53 2.64
C VAL A 363 16.49 -5.96 2.19
N ALA A 364 15.53 -6.62 1.54
CA ALA A 364 15.70 -7.97 0.98
C ALA A 364 16.82 -8.00 -0.06
N MET A 365 16.85 -7.07 -1.03
CA MET A 365 17.97 -6.97 -1.99
C MET A 365 19.31 -6.77 -1.27
N THR A 366 19.36 -5.87 -0.29
CA THR A 366 20.61 -5.59 0.45
C THR A 366 21.14 -6.81 1.20
N ARG A 367 20.24 -7.65 1.75
CA ARG A 367 20.62 -8.92 2.38
C ARG A 367 20.97 -9.98 1.35
N PHE A 368 20.22 -10.07 0.25
CA PHE A 368 20.44 -10.97 -0.88
C PHE A 368 21.86 -10.83 -1.46
N HIS A 369 22.26 -9.61 -1.84
CA HIS A 369 23.61 -9.31 -2.33
C HIS A 369 24.71 -9.56 -1.29
N LYS A 370 24.39 -9.50 0.01
CA LYS A 370 25.35 -9.81 1.08
C LYS A 370 25.53 -11.33 1.26
N LEU A 371 24.45 -12.11 1.14
CA LEU A 371 24.48 -13.57 1.27
C LEU A 371 25.20 -14.22 0.08
N LEU A 372 24.92 -13.75 -1.13
CA LEU A 372 25.40 -14.36 -2.38
C LEU A 372 26.58 -13.60 -3.02
N LYS A 373 27.37 -12.87 -2.21
CA LYS A 373 28.43 -11.97 -2.68
C LYS A 373 29.45 -12.62 -3.62
N ASN A 374 29.69 -13.92 -3.44
CA ASN A 374 30.73 -14.66 -4.16
C ASN A 374 30.19 -15.49 -5.35
N GLU A 375 28.89 -15.45 -5.62
CA GLU A 375 28.25 -16.31 -6.64
C GLU A 375 28.34 -15.68 -8.04
N PRO A 376 28.90 -16.40 -9.04
CA PRO A 376 29.21 -15.82 -10.35
C PRO A 376 28.00 -15.72 -11.29
N TYR A 377 26.92 -16.46 -11.04
CA TYR A 377 25.68 -16.42 -11.82
C TYR A 377 24.48 -16.65 -10.91
N VAL A 378 23.52 -15.73 -10.94
CA VAL A 378 22.31 -15.79 -10.11
C VAL A 378 21.12 -15.29 -10.95
N HIS A 379 20.09 -16.12 -11.03
CA HIS A 379 18.79 -15.77 -11.60
C HIS A 379 17.79 -15.65 -10.45
N VAL A 380 17.33 -14.42 -10.17
CA VAL A 380 16.41 -14.11 -9.08
C VAL A 380 15.07 -13.60 -9.61
N HIS A 381 13.98 -14.17 -9.11
CA HIS A 381 12.65 -13.58 -9.29
C HIS A 381 12.26 -12.75 -8.05
N ILE A 382 11.71 -11.57 -8.31
CA ILE A 382 11.33 -10.55 -7.34
C ILE A 382 9.81 -10.42 -7.35
N SER A 383 9.15 -10.83 -6.27
CA SER A 383 7.69 -10.69 -6.12
C SER A 383 7.23 -9.22 -6.11
N ASN A 384 5.96 -9.01 -6.47
CA ASN A 384 5.30 -7.71 -6.52
C ASN A 384 5.53 -6.87 -5.23
N LEU A 385 5.29 -7.44 -4.03
CA LEU A 385 5.53 -6.72 -2.77
C LEU A 385 7.00 -6.28 -2.61
N ALA A 386 7.97 -7.08 -3.07
CA ALA A 386 9.37 -6.65 -3.05
C ALA A 386 9.60 -5.49 -4.04
N ALA A 387 9.10 -5.61 -5.28
CA ALA A 387 9.16 -4.57 -6.30
C ALA A 387 8.57 -3.23 -5.80
N GLN A 388 7.38 -3.25 -5.20
CA GLN A 388 6.71 -2.06 -4.67
C GLN A 388 7.39 -1.43 -3.43
N THR A 389 8.29 -2.15 -2.76
CA THR A 389 8.81 -1.75 -1.44
C THR A 389 10.33 -1.63 -1.34
N GLY A 390 10.98 -1.27 -2.45
CA GLY A 390 12.33 -0.70 -2.42
C GLY A 390 13.30 -1.22 -3.47
N VAL A 391 12.88 -2.15 -4.30
CA VAL A 391 13.67 -2.63 -5.45
C VAL A 391 13.60 -1.59 -6.57
N THR A 392 14.76 -1.24 -7.12
CA THR A 392 14.91 -0.35 -8.29
C THR A 392 16.05 -0.86 -9.18
N LYS A 393 16.18 -0.35 -10.41
CA LYS A 393 17.36 -0.62 -11.25
C LYS A 393 18.68 -0.18 -10.59
N PHE A 394 18.64 0.75 -9.63
CA PHE A 394 19.81 1.09 -8.80
C PHE A 394 20.15 0.04 -7.73
N THR A 395 19.21 -0.83 -7.34
CA THR A 395 19.47 -1.96 -6.44
C THR A 395 20.00 -3.20 -7.16
N GLN A 396 20.03 -3.23 -8.49
CA GLN A 396 20.64 -4.29 -9.28
C GLN A 396 22.15 -4.02 -9.38
N ILE A 397 22.92 -4.60 -8.47
CA ILE A 397 24.35 -4.28 -8.25
C ILE A 397 25.29 -5.03 -9.21
N HIS A 398 24.93 -6.27 -9.57
CA HIS A 398 25.74 -7.15 -10.41
C HIS A 398 25.13 -7.26 -11.80
N ASP A 399 25.83 -6.76 -12.82
CA ASP A 399 25.33 -6.74 -14.21
C ASP A 399 25.24 -8.13 -14.86
N HIS A 400 25.91 -9.13 -14.28
CA HIS A 400 25.90 -10.54 -14.72
C HIS A 400 24.82 -11.40 -14.01
N TRP A 401 23.96 -10.78 -13.18
CA TRP A 401 22.81 -11.46 -12.55
C TRP A 401 21.52 -11.10 -13.27
N TYR A 402 20.62 -12.07 -13.42
CA TYR A 402 19.30 -11.85 -14.00
C TYR A 402 18.28 -11.53 -12.90
N TYR A 403 17.62 -10.37 -13.00
CA TYR A 403 16.63 -9.89 -12.03
C TYR A 403 15.26 -9.80 -12.70
N SER A 404 14.45 -10.85 -12.56
CA SER A 404 13.09 -10.87 -13.09
C SER A 404 12.10 -10.20 -12.13
N LYS A 405 11.30 -9.29 -12.67
CA LYS A 405 10.13 -8.68 -12.02
C LYS A 405 8.80 -9.22 -12.59
N ASN A 406 8.83 -10.24 -13.47
CA ASN A 406 7.63 -10.66 -14.19
C ASN A 406 6.62 -11.35 -13.27
N GLU A 407 5.48 -10.71 -13.06
CA GLU A 407 4.39 -11.17 -12.19
C GLU A 407 3.46 -12.20 -12.85
N SER A 408 3.53 -12.39 -14.18
CA SER A 408 2.66 -13.32 -14.91
C SER A 408 3.10 -14.79 -14.81
N LEU A 409 4.13 -15.09 -14.02
CA LEU A 409 4.75 -16.42 -13.96
C LEU A 409 3.99 -17.36 -13.02
N SER A 410 3.75 -18.60 -13.47
CA SER A 410 3.13 -19.63 -12.64
C SER A 410 4.08 -20.13 -11.54
N THR A 411 3.53 -20.76 -10.50
CA THR A 411 4.33 -21.37 -9.41
C THR A 411 5.26 -22.49 -9.90
N GLU A 412 5.02 -23.07 -11.08
CA GLU A 412 5.91 -24.04 -11.72
C GLU A 412 7.07 -23.32 -12.41
N GLN A 413 6.79 -22.28 -13.19
CA GLN A 413 7.81 -21.46 -13.86
C GLN A 413 8.76 -20.79 -12.86
N LEU A 414 8.28 -20.42 -11.68
CA LEU A 414 9.12 -19.89 -10.61
C LEU A 414 10.15 -20.90 -10.08
N GLN A 415 9.95 -22.21 -10.24
CA GLN A 415 10.90 -23.22 -9.74
C GLN A 415 12.21 -23.27 -10.52
N TYR A 416 12.23 -22.74 -11.75
CA TYR A 416 13.44 -22.71 -12.59
C TYR A 416 14.46 -21.65 -12.15
N TYR A 417 14.03 -20.61 -11.42
CA TYR A 417 14.92 -19.59 -10.89
C TYR A 417 15.88 -20.19 -9.86
N THR A 418 17.10 -19.65 -9.79
CA THR A 418 18.07 -20.07 -8.75
C THR A 418 17.67 -19.54 -7.37
N HIS A 419 16.95 -18.42 -7.33
CA HIS A 419 16.59 -17.72 -6.11
C HIS A 419 15.24 -17.02 -6.26
N LEU A 420 14.50 -16.94 -5.15
CA LEU A 420 13.18 -16.29 -5.11
C LEU A 420 13.10 -15.32 -3.93
N ILE A 421 12.57 -14.11 -4.16
CA ILE A 421 12.15 -13.19 -3.10
C ILE A 421 10.62 -13.19 -3.08
N VAL A 422 10.03 -13.97 -2.16
CA VAL A 422 8.59 -14.29 -2.13
C VAL A 422 7.90 -13.61 -0.95
N GLU A 423 6.67 -13.13 -1.17
CA GLU A 423 5.80 -12.68 -0.09
C GLU A 423 5.28 -13.84 0.76
N ALA A 424 5.48 -13.75 2.08
CA ALA A 424 4.86 -14.65 3.02
C ALA A 424 4.77 -14.05 4.43
N LYS A 425 3.69 -14.42 5.15
CA LYS A 425 3.44 -14.00 6.54
C LYS A 425 4.19 -14.86 7.57
N SER A 426 4.63 -16.06 7.18
CA SER A 426 5.37 -17.00 8.04
C SER A 426 6.07 -18.09 7.20
N LYS A 427 7.03 -18.82 7.80
CA LYS A 427 7.71 -19.99 7.19
C LYS A 427 6.76 -21.11 6.76
N TYR A 428 5.53 -21.15 7.29
CA TYR A 428 4.53 -22.19 7.00
C TYR A 428 3.40 -21.70 6.07
N SER A 429 3.56 -20.51 5.47
CA SER A 429 2.58 -19.93 4.54
C SER A 429 2.47 -20.77 3.26
N PRO A 430 1.28 -20.88 2.62
CA PRO A 430 1.10 -21.64 1.38
C PRO A 430 2.08 -21.25 0.27
N SER A 431 2.41 -19.96 0.13
CA SER A 431 3.37 -19.46 -0.87
C SER A 431 4.77 -20.06 -0.72
N ILE A 432 5.24 -20.32 0.51
CA ILE A 432 6.53 -20.99 0.76
C ILE A 432 6.39 -22.52 0.66
N LYS A 433 5.24 -23.08 1.07
CA LYS A 433 5.00 -24.53 1.01
C LYS A 433 5.16 -25.08 -0.40
N ALA A 434 4.68 -24.35 -1.42
CA ALA A 434 4.86 -24.69 -2.84
C ALA A 434 6.34 -24.89 -3.24
N PHE A 435 7.26 -24.12 -2.64
CA PHE A 435 8.69 -24.18 -2.95
C PHE A 435 9.51 -25.02 -1.96
N THR A 436 8.91 -25.59 -0.92
CA THR A 436 9.66 -26.35 0.12
C THR A 436 10.38 -27.60 -0.45
N GLN A 437 9.89 -28.14 -1.57
CA GLN A 437 10.52 -29.25 -2.28
C GLN A 437 11.75 -28.82 -3.08
N THR A 438 11.67 -27.71 -3.82
CA THR A 438 12.73 -27.25 -4.75
C THR A 438 13.73 -26.27 -4.14
N HIS A 439 13.31 -25.49 -3.13
CA HIS A 439 14.09 -24.40 -2.53
C HIS A 439 14.26 -24.56 -1.01
N THR A 440 15.29 -23.93 -0.48
CA THR A 440 15.55 -23.71 0.95
C THR A 440 15.32 -22.23 1.30
N VAL A 441 14.92 -21.95 2.55
CA VAL A 441 14.76 -20.57 3.04
C VAL A 441 16.09 -20.11 3.62
N LEU A 442 16.73 -19.11 2.99
CA LEU A 442 17.97 -18.50 3.48
C LEU A 442 17.70 -17.50 4.62
N ASP A 443 16.75 -16.59 4.41
CA ASP A 443 16.48 -15.48 5.35
C ASP A 443 15.03 -14.96 5.24
N SER A 444 14.61 -14.18 6.24
CA SER A 444 13.32 -13.51 6.29
C SER A 444 13.48 -12.03 6.64
N VAL A 445 12.81 -11.17 5.87
CA VAL A 445 12.78 -9.73 6.10
C VAL A 445 11.44 -9.34 6.73
N GLU A 446 11.54 -8.62 7.83
CA GLU A 446 10.39 -8.09 8.54
C GLU A 446 9.98 -6.70 8.03
N SER A 447 8.68 -6.43 8.05
CA SER A 447 8.05 -5.15 7.74
C SER A 447 7.28 -4.64 8.96
N PHE A 448 6.95 -3.35 8.97
CA PHE A 448 6.05 -2.75 9.96
C PHE A 448 4.71 -3.51 10.04
N SER A 449 4.25 -3.84 11.25
CA SER A 449 2.91 -4.39 11.48
C SER A 449 2.02 -3.42 12.24
N HIS A 450 2.41 -3.01 13.44
CA HIS A 450 1.63 -2.09 14.27
C HIS A 450 2.48 -1.47 15.38
N ILE A 451 1.98 -0.38 15.95
CA ILE A 451 2.53 0.23 17.16
C ILE A 451 1.85 -0.42 18.37
N ALA A 452 2.64 -1.05 19.25
CA ALA A 452 2.17 -1.55 20.53
C ALA A 452 2.63 -0.61 21.66
N MET A 453 1.72 -0.25 22.56
CA MET A 453 2.11 0.46 23.78
C MET A 453 2.58 -0.52 24.85
N ASN A 454 3.73 -0.25 25.45
CA ASN A 454 4.27 -0.98 26.59
C ASN A 454 4.77 0.00 27.65
N TYR A 455 3.92 0.27 28.64
CA TYR A 455 4.19 1.22 29.72
C TYR A 455 5.36 0.82 30.64
N LYS A 456 5.96 -0.37 30.47
CA LYS A 456 7.16 -0.81 31.21
C LYS A 456 8.48 -0.33 30.58
N ILE A 457 8.45 0.28 29.40
CA ILE A 457 9.63 0.77 28.66
C ILE A 457 9.48 2.28 28.43
N ILE A 458 10.59 3.02 28.42
CA ILE A 458 10.61 4.44 28.06
C ILE A 458 11.44 4.58 26.76
N PRO A 459 10.87 5.08 25.65
CA PRO A 459 9.47 5.50 25.48
C PRO A 459 8.50 4.31 25.49
N PRO A 460 7.22 4.51 25.90
CA PRO A 460 6.22 3.43 26.04
C PRO A 460 5.65 2.94 24.70
N ILE A 461 6.37 3.16 23.60
CA ILE A 461 5.95 2.90 22.22
C ILE A 461 6.93 1.90 21.62
N LYS A 462 6.48 0.67 21.38
CA LYS A 462 7.26 -0.36 20.67
C LYS A 462 6.67 -0.59 19.30
N ILE A 463 7.44 -0.31 18.25
CA ILE A 463 7.12 -0.75 16.89
C ILE A 463 7.23 -2.27 16.87
N LYS A 464 6.16 -2.96 16.47
CA LYS A 464 6.18 -4.40 16.19
C LYS A 464 6.25 -4.63 14.69
N THR A 465 7.24 -5.41 14.30
CA THR A 465 7.47 -5.89 12.95
C THR A 465 6.96 -7.34 12.81
N LYS A 466 6.73 -7.78 11.57
CA LYS A 466 6.37 -9.17 11.21
C LYS A 466 7.09 -9.53 9.91
N ALA A 467 7.42 -10.81 9.73
CA ALA A 467 7.93 -11.31 8.45
C ALA A 467 6.95 -10.97 7.31
N ALA A 468 7.49 -10.48 6.19
CA ALA A 468 6.73 -10.07 5.01
C ALA A 468 7.33 -10.62 3.71
N LEU A 469 8.67 -10.67 3.62
CA LEU A 469 9.38 -11.26 2.49
C LEU A 469 10.34 -12.35 2.98
N PHE A 470 10.50 -13.39 2.19
CA PHE A 470 11.46 -14.46 2.41
C PHE A 470 12.39 -14.57 1.21
N ILE A 471 13.67 -14.85 1.49
CA ILE A 471 14.70 -15.11 0.49
C ILE A 471 14.90 -16.62 0.44
N LEU A 472 14.71 -17.20 -0.75
CA LEU A 472 14.85 -18.62 -1.01
C LEU A 472 15.99 -18.89 -2.02
N GLU A 473 16.68 -20.01 -1.84
CA GLU A 473 17.77 -20.53 -2.69
C GLU A 473 17.35 -21.90 -3.23
N ARG A 474 17.59 -22.17 -4.52
CA ARG A 474 17.29 -23.47 -5.14
C ARG A 474 18.26 -24.52 -4.58
N LYS A 475 17.72 -25.68 -4.19
CA LYS A 475 18.54 -26.79 -3.68
C LYS A 475 19.57 -27.20 -4.73
N ASN A 476 20.80 -27.43 -4.29
CA ASN A 476 21.92 -27.90 -5.10
C ASN A 476 22.28 -27.00 -6.30
N PHE A 477 21.91 -25.70 -6.31
CA PHE A 477 22.20 -24.83 -7.47
C PHE A 477 23.70 -24.65 -7.76
N ARG A 478 24.56 -24.90 -6.77
CA ARG A 478 26.03 -24.85 -6.90
C ARG A 478 26.58 -26.11 -7.57
N ASP A 479 25.90 -27.24 -7.42
CA ASP A 479 26.27 -28.54 -7.98
C ASP A 479 25.69 -28.71 -9.40
N ASP A 480 24.49 -28.17 -9.63
CA ASP A 480 23.90 -27.99 -10.95
C ASP A 480 23.65 -26.50 -11.25
N PRO A 481 24.65 -25.78 -11.80
CA PRO A 481 24.51 -24.40 -12.22
C PRO A 481 23.74 -24.24 -13.54
N GLN A 482 23.41 -25.33 -14.25
CA GLN A 482 22.49 -25.22 -15.37
C GLN A 482 21.11 -24.82 -14.81
N PRO A 483 20.43 -23.81 -15.39
CA PRO A 483 18.98 -23.78 -15.31
C PRO A 483 18.46 -25.01 -16.09
N TYR A 484 17.37 -25.63 -15.64
CA TYR A 484 16.74 -26.74 -16.37
C TYR A 484 16.07 -26.18 -17.65
N ILE A 485 16.89 -25.91 -18.68
CA ILE A 485 16.51 -25.39 -20.00
C ILE A 485 16.91 -26.43 -21.05
N GLU A 486 16.40 -27.65 -20.90
CA GLU A 486 16.16 -28.54 -22.04
C GLU A 486 14.70 -28.50 -22.52
N ILE A 487 13.80 -27.86 -21.77
CA ILE A 487 12.46 -27.52 -22.23
C ILE A 487 12.43 -26.05 -22.62
N SER A 488 12.49 -25.80 -23.93
CA SER A 488 12.15 -24.56 -24.67
C SER A 488 13.18 -23.99 -25.63
N LYS A 489 14.11 -24.77 -26.22
CA LYS A 489 14.66 -24.29 -27.52
C LYS A 489 13.56 -24.18 -28.59
N SER A 490 12.53 -25.04 -28.53
CA SER A 490 11.29 -24.85 -29.28
C SER A 490 10.46 -23.66 -28.77
N ALA A 491 10.06 -23.64 -27.49
CA ALA A 491 9.13 -22.62 -27.00
C ALA A 491 9.74 -21.20 -26.86
N TYR A 492 11.07 -21.04 -26.89
CA TYR A 492 11.74 -19.72 -26.97
C TYR A 492 11.77 -19.22 -28.43
N ASP A 493 11.92 -20.11 -29.41
CA ASP A 493 11.78 -19.78 -30.84
C ASP A 493 10.31 -19.49 -31.19
N ASP A 494 9.34 -20.23 -30.61
CA ASP A 494 7.89 -19.97 -30.77
C ASP A 494 7.48 -18.60 -30.16
N LEU A 495 8.12 -18.17 -29.07
CA LEU A 495 7.92 -16.84 -28.47
C LEU A 495 8.48 -15.69 -29.32
N ILE A 496 9.45 -15.96 -30.19
CA ILE A 496 10.03 -14.96 -31.10
C ILE A 496 9.21 -14.88 -32.40
N GLN A 497 8.56 -15.96 -32.84
CA GLN A 497 7.71 -15.94 -34.05
C GLN A 497 6.38 -15.20 -33.89
N SER A 498 5.90 -14.97 -32.67
CA SER A 498 4.65 -14.23 -32.44
C SER A 498 4.77 -12.71 -32.49
N ASP A 499 6.00 -12.13 -32.46
CA ASP A 499 6.15 -10.68 -32.43
C ASP A 499 7.49 -10.19 -33.01
N THR A 500 7.65 -10.25 -34.34
CA THR A 500 8.24 -9.20 -35.21
C THR A 500 8.45 -9.72 -36.64
N GLY A 501 8.11 -8.90 -37.63
CA GLY A 501 8.62 -9.08 -39.00
C GLY A 501 9.84 -8.19 -39.23
N SER A 502 10.90 -8.75 -39.85
CA SER A 502 12.16 -8.08 -40.29
C SER A 502 13.03 -7.49 -39.15
N GLU A 503 14.37 -7.67 -39.09
CA GLU A 503 15.40 -8.18 -40.02
C GLU A 503 16.52 -8.93 -39.23
N GLU A 504 17.32 -9.76 -39.90
CA GLU A 504 18.35 -10.62 -39.28
C GLU A 504 19.60 -9.86 -38.78
N ILE A 505 20.14 -10.22 -37.61
CA ILE A 505 21.51 -9.87 -37.17
C ILE A 505 22.22 -11.11 -36.62
N GLN A 506 23.33 -11.49 -37.26
CA GLN A 506 24.19 -12.61 -36.81
C GLN A 506 25.04 -12.22 -35.59
N ILE A 507 25.12 -13.11 -34.59
CA ILE A 507 26.07 -13.00 -33.48
C ILE A 507 26.91 -14.29 -33.39
N ASN A 508 28.23 -14.15 -33.55
CA ASN A 508 29.17 -15.25 -33.39
C ASN A 508 29.36 -15.61 -31.90
N VAL A 509 29.18 -16.88 -31.55
CA VAL A 509 29.56 -17.42 -30.23
C VAL A 509 31.02 -17.83 -30.26
N VAL A 510 31.85 -17.25 -29.39
CA VAL A 510 33.22 -17.71 -29.17
C VAL A 510 33.22 -18.81 -28.11
N GLN A 511 33.58 -20.01 -28.54
CA GLN A 511 33.72 -21.19 -27.68
C GLN A 511 35.16 -21.31 -27.19
N TYR A 512 35.36 -21.49 -25.88
CA TYR A 512 36.68 -21.80 -25.31
C TYR A 512 36.81 -23.32 -25.12
N ASP A 513 37.63 -23.95 -25.95
CA ASP A 513 37.96 -25.36 -25.82
C ASP A 513 39.13 -25.60 -24.85
N ASN A 514 39.09 -26.74 -24.17
CA ASN A 514 40.16 -27.22 -23.30
C ASN A 514 41.38 -27.69 -24.12
N ILE A 515 42.59 -27.33 -23.71
CA ILE A 515 43.83 -27.97 -24.18
C ILE A 515 44.75 -28.24 -22.98
N SER A 516 45.22 -29.49 -22.88
CA SER A 516 46.24 -29.93 -21.94
C SER A 516 47.64 -30.01 -22.61
N ASP A 517 48.66 -30.09 -21.76
CA ASP A 517 50.01 -30.66 -22.01
C ASP A 517 51.00 -29.91 -22.95
N ASN A 518 52.01 -29.25 -22.37
CA ASN A 518 53.37 -29.84 -22.15
C ASN A 518 54.54 -28.83 -22.01
N VAL A 519 55.31 -29.00 -20.92
CA VAL A 519 56.79 -29.02 -20.82
C VAL A 519 57.65 -27.84 -21.35
N SER A 520 58.38 -27.19 -20.42
CA SER A 520 59.87 -27.21 -20.40
C SER A 520 60.44 -26.70 -19.07
N GLU A 521 61.49 -27.36 -18.57
CA GLU A 521 62.25 -27.01 -17.37
C GLU A 521 63.23 -25.85 -17.61
N GLU A 522 63.57 -25.10 -16.56
CA GLU A 522 64.95 -24.61 -16.37
C GLU A 522 65.24 -24.39 -14.87
N GLN A 523 66.49 -24.62 -14.45
CA GLN A 523 66.93 -24.69 -13.06
C GLN A 523 67.51 -23.35 -12.58
N ASP A 524 67.45 -23.04 -11.28
CA ASP A 524 68.67 -22.62 -10.58
C ASP A 524 68.62 -22.84 -9.04
N ASN A 525 69.81 -22.90 -8.43
CA ASN A 525 70.07 -23.42 -7.08
C ASN A 525 70.28 -22.36 -5.97
N ASN A 526 70.41 -22.88 -4.72
CA ASN A 526 70.91 -22.29 -3.45
C ASN A 526 69.81 -22.07 -2.39
N GLY A 527 69.96 -22.43 -1.10
CA GLY A 527 71.06 -23.10 -0.38
C GLY A 527 70.76 -23.11 1.14
N ASP A 528 71.32 -24.05 1.90
CA ASP A 528 70.96 -24.36 3.31
C ASP A 528 71.14 -23.23 4.36
N VAL A 529 70.48 -23.35 5.54
CA VAL A 529 71.14 -23.55 6.86
C VAL A 529 70.16 -23.67 8.07
N LEU A 530 70.34 -24.76 8.82
CA LEU A 530 69.99 -25.17 10.21
C LEU A 530 68.97 -24.44 11.13
N GLU A 531 68.06 -25.28 11.64
CA GLU A 531 67.76 -25.64 13.07
C GLU A 531 68.07 -24.70 14.26
N HIS A 532 67.10 -24.61 15.20
CA HIS A 532 67.25 -25.19 16.55
C HIS A 532 65.96 -25.20 17.42
N ILE A 533 65.69 -26.33 18.10
CA ILE A 533 65.15 -26.49 19.49
C ILE A 533 63.70 -25.99 19.74
N SER A 534 62.70 -26.90 19.77
CA SER A 534 62.10 -27.61 20.93
C SER A 534 61.13 -26.74 21.78
N ASP A 535 59.99 -27.22 22.29
CA ASP A 535 59.78 -28.48 23.02
C ASP A 535 58.60 -29.37 22.58
N ASN A 536 58.74 -30.66 22.89
CA ASN A 536 57.72 -31.71 22.83
C ASN A 536 56.95 -31.82 24.15
N ASN A 537 55.66 -32.19 24.08
CA ASN A 537 55.11 -33.43 24.67
C ASN A 537 53.58 -33.47 24.46
N ASN A 538 53.10 -34.40 23.63
CA ASN A 538 52.58 -35.72 24.03
C ASN A 538 51.31 -35.62 24.92
N THR A 539 50.11 -35.65 24.32
CA THR A 539 49.34 -36.82 23.84
C THR A 539 48.67 -37.65 24.94
N PHE A 540 47.35 -37.81 24.82
CA PHE A 540 46.74 -39.13 24.87
C PHE A 540 45.58 -39.21 23.86
N TYR A 541 45.60 -40.27 23.04
CA TYR A 541 44.53 -40.66 22.13
C TYR A 541 43.40 -41.33 22.95
N THR A 542 42.18 -41.53 22.44
CA THR A 542 41.85 -42.65 21.51
C THR A 542 40.53 -42.38 20.80
N GLU A 543 40.43 -42.90 19.57
CA GLU A 543 39.29 -42.77 18.68
C GLU A 543 38.13 -43.75 18.97
N ASN A 544 37.03 -43.53 18.22
CA ASN A 544 36.32 -44.54 17.42
C ASN A 544 34.99 -45.17 17.88
N ILE A 545 34.02 -44.98 16.97
CA ILE A 545 32.97 -45.89 16.50
C ILE A 545 31.62 -45.94 17.25
N SER A 546 30.58 -45.97 16.41
CA SER A 546 29.13 -45.92 16.62
C SER A 546 28.50 -47.21 17.14
N GLN A 547 27.38 -47.11 17.89
CA GLN A 547 26.04 -47.59 17.45
C GLN A 547 24.90 -47.20 18.42
N GLU A 548 23.66 -47.48 18.00
CA GLU A 548 22.35 -46.93 18.40
C GLU A 548 21.84 -47.14 19.85
N SER A 549 20.84 -46.31 20.20
CA SER A 549 19.70 -46.56 21.11
C SER A 549 19.91 -46.74 22.63
N THR A 550 19.29 -45.86 23.45
CA THR A 550 18.24 -46.19 24.47
C THR A 550 17.72 -44.92 25.19
N VAL A 551 16.49 -44.96 25.68
CA VAL A 551 15.69 -43.90 26.34
C VAL A 551 16.03 -43.70 27.82
N THR A 552 16.11 -42.45 28.33
CA THR A 552 15.87 -42.16 29.77
C THR A 552 15.39 -40.70 30.03
N TYR A 553 14.23 -40.60 30.69
CA TYR A 553 13.59 -39.55 31.53
C TYR A 553 14.23 -38.14 31.73
N VAL A 554 13.35 -37.13 31.79
CA VAL A 554 13.59 -35.77 32.33
C VAL A 554 12.77 -35.58 33.62
N ASP A 555 13.31 -34.76 34.52
CA ASP A 555 12.98 -34.63 35.95
C ASP A 555 11.63 -33.93 36.26
N ASP A 556 11.04 -34.22 37.43
CA ASP A 556 9.62 -33.95 37.76
C ASP A 556 9.41 -32.96 38.94
N GLU A 557 10.48 -32.32 39.45
CA GLU A 557 10.41 -31.49 40.67
C GLU A 557 9.81 -30.08 40.51
N GLU A 558 9.89 -29.42 39.34
CA GLU A 558 9.32 -28.06 39.19
C GLU A 558 7.78 -28.06 39.13
N THR A 559 7.17 -29.07 38.52
CA THR A 559 5.71 -29.18 38.34
C THR A 559 4.98 -29.29 39.68
N GLU A 560 5.50 -30.10 40.62
CA GLU A 560 4.93 -30.31 41.94
C GLU A 560 5.18 -29.15 42.93
N ARG A 561 6.05 -28.20 42.57
CA ARG A 561 6.25 -26.97 43.35
C ARG A 561 5.17 -25.93 43.03
N PHE A 562 4.88 -25.75 41.74
CA PHE A 562 3.84 -24.83 41.26
C PHE A 562 2.43 -25.26 41.70
N ARG A 563 2.19 -26.58 41.77
CA ARG A 563 0.90 -27.15 42.18
C ARG A 563 0.54 -26.84 43.65
N ARG A 564 1.50 -26.97 44.56
CA ARG A 564 1.32 -26.67 46.00
C ARG A 564 1.04 -25.19 46.26
N GLU A 565 1.64 -24.29 45.49
CA GLU A 565 1.40 -22.84 45.61
C GLU A 565 -0.03 -22.45 45.23
N ILE A 566 -0.61 -23.15 44.24
CA ILE A 566 -2.01 -22.98 43.82
C ILE A 566 -2.97 -23.52 44.89
N GLU A 567 -2.71 -24.71 45.45
CA GLU A 567 -3.58 -25.30 46.49
C GLU A 567 -3.64 -24.47 47.77
N GLU A 568 -2.51 -23.89 48.23
CA GLU A 568 -2.51 -22.95 49.37
C GLU A 568 -3.36 -21.70 49.11
N SER A 569 -3.39 -21.20 47.87
CA SER A 569 -4.16 -20.01 47.52
C SER A 569 -5.67 -20.26 47.56
N ILE A 570 -6.11 -21.45 47.10
CA ILE A 570 -7.51 -21.86 47.09
C ILE A 570 -8.01 -22.11 48.53
N LEU A 571 -7.19 -22.74 49.38
CA LEU A 571 -7.55 -23.04 50.77
C LEU A 571 -7.73 -21.76 51.63
N LYS A 572 -6.93 -20.72 51.37
CA LYS A 572 -7.07 -19.38 52.00
C LYS A 572 -8.33 -18.64 51.54
N GLN A 573 -8.88 -18.97 50.38
CA GLN A 573 -10.06 -18.29 49.83
C GLN A 573 -11.37 -18.96 50.28
N GLN A 574 -11.37 -20.27 50.54
CA GLN A 574 -12.52 -21.01 51.10
C GLN A 574 -12.71 -20.83 52.62
N THR A 575 -11.69 -20.42 53.36
CA THR A 575 -11.76 -20.27 54.83
C THR A 575 -12.37 -18.95 55.32
N ILE A 576 -12.70 -18.01 54.42
CA ILE A 576 -13.25 -16.69 54.78
C ILE A 576 -14.79 -16.68 54.86
N ASP A 577 -15.48 -17.58 54.16
CA ASP A 577 -16.97 -17.64 54.12
C ASP A 577 -17.61 -18.58 55.17
N VAL A 578 -16.82 -19.12 56.12
CA VAL A 578 -17.32 -20.00 57.19
C VAL A 578 -16.92 -19.47 58.58
N ASN A 579 -17.66 -18.46 59.07
CA ASN A 579 -18.13 -18.33 60.47
C ASN A 579 -18.61 -16.91 60.80
N ALA A 580 -19.92 -16.65 60.63
CA ALA A 580 -20.59 -15.48 61.19
C ALA A 580 -22.10 -15.73 61.44
N GLU A 581 -22.43 -16.72 62.28
CA GLU A 581 -23.81 -16.96 62.73
C GLU A 581 -24.15 -16.23 64.04
N ARG A 582 -25.34 -15.60 64.09
CA ARG A 582 -26.19 -15.36 65.29
C ARG A 582 -27.59 -14.86 64.86
N GLU A 583 -28.67 -15.45 65.40
CA GLU A 583 -30.10 -15.10 65.13
C GLU A 583 -30.55 -13.78 65.84
N ILE A 584 -31.79 -13.23 65.83
CA ILE A 584 -33.22 -13.65 65.68
C ILE A 584 -34.02 -12.41 65.13
N PRO A 585 -35.21 -12.44 64.44
CA PRO A 585 -36.17 -13.51 64.04
C PRO A 585 -36.56 -13.51 62.53
N LYS A 586 -37.64 -14.23 62.16
CA LYS A 586 -38.35 -14.23 60.86
C LYS A 586 -39.64 -13.38 60.87
N ALA A 587 -39.81 -12.45 59.92
CA ALA A 587 -41.13 -12.07 59.38
C ALA A 587 -41.02 -11.26 58.06
N LYS A 588 -41.96 -11.45 57.12
CA LYS A 588 -42.13 -10.70 55.85
C LYS A 588 -41.02 -10.83 54.79
N VAL A 589 -40.54 -12.05 54.56
CA VAL A 589 -40.00 -12.45 53.26
C VAL A 589 -41.15 -12.70 52.28
N LEU A 590 -41.76 -11.61 51.78
CA LEU A 590 -42.69 -11.65 50.64
C LEU A 590 -42.73 -10.27 49.98
N ASN A 591 -41.98 -10.11 48.87
CA ASN A 591 -41.99 -9.00 47.87
C ASN A 591 -40.63 -8.83 47.14
N ARG A 592 -39.51 -9.35 47.67
CA ARG A 592 -38.18 -9.16 47.04
C ARG A 592 -37.97 -10.09 45.83
N SER A 593 -38.55 -11.29 45.86
CA SER A 593 -38.64 -12.21 44.70
C SER A 593 -39.44 -11.60 43.56
N ASP A 594 -40.60 -11.01 43.87
CA ASP A 594 -41.59 -10.64 42.85
C ASP A 594 -41.23 -9.30 42.20
N ARG A 595 -40.56 -8.40 42.95
CA ARG A 595 -39.88 -7.24 42.37
C ARG A 595 -38.70 -7.64 41.48
N LYS A 596 -37.92 -8.67 41.84
CA LYS A 596 -36.87 -9.21 40.95
C LYS A 596 -37.49 -9.85 39.70
N LYS A 597 -38.55 -10.66 39.82
CA LYS A 597 -39.26 -11.24 38.67
C LYS A 597 -39.80 -10.17 37.73
N LYS A 598 -40.54 -9.17 38.24
CA LYS A 598 -41.05 -8.05 37.42
C LYS A 598 -39.95 -7.20 36.78
N ALA A 599 -38.81 -7.01 37.45
CA ALA A 599 -37.67 -6.31 36.85
C ALA A 599 -37.03 -7.14 35.72
N ILE A 600 -36.88 -8.46 35.91
CA ILE A 600 -36.36 -9.38 34.89
C ILE A 600 -37.33 -9.50 33.70
N GLU A 601 -38.64 -9.55 33.94
CA GLU A 601 -39.67 -9.51 32.90
C GLU A 601 -39.64 -8.19 32.12
N LYS A 602 -39.51 -7.05 32.82
CA LYS A 602 -39.39 -5.73 32.17
C LYS A 602 -38.15 -5.67 31.27
N ILE A 603 -36.98 -6.06 31.81
CA ILE A 603 -35.71 -6.08 31.05
C ILE A 603 -35.83 -7.02 29.84
N LYS A 604 -36.36 -8.24 30.01
CA LYS A 604 -36.65 -9.16 28.89
C LYS A 604 -37.61 -8.56 27.85
N SER A 605 -38.63 -7.81 28.28
CA SER A 605 -39.58 -7.17 27.36
C SER A 605 -38.96 -5.99 26.58
N GLU A 606 -37.98 -5.31 27.18
CA GLU A 606 -37.29 -4.16 26.58
C GLU A 606 -36.22 -4.64 25.60
N THR A 607 -35.38 -5.62 25.98
CA THR A 607 -34.42 -6.24 25.06
C THR A 607 -35.11 -6.95 23.90
N ARG A 608 -36.22 -7.69 24.14
CA ARG A 608 -36.98 -8.32 23.04
C ARG A 608 -37.56 -7.31 22.06
N LYS A 609 -37.94 -6.09 22.49
CA LYS A 609 -38.36 -5.02 21.57
C LYS A 609 -37.21 -4.44 20.75
N GLU A 610 -36.03 -4.28 21.34
CA GLU A 610 -34.83 -3.82 20.63
C GLU A 610 -34.36 -4.85 19.60
N VAL A 611 -34.39 -6.15 19.94
CA VAL A 611 -34.13 -7.26 19.00
C VAL A 611 -35.10 -7.20 17.81
N VAL A 612 -36.40 -7.07 18.06
CA VAL A 612 -37.44 -6.98 17.02
C VAL A 612 -37.21 -5.78 16.09
N ALA A 613 -36.90 -4.60 16.65
CA ALA A 613 -36.65 -3.39 15.87
C ALA A 613 -35.38 -3.51 15.01
N SER A 614 -34.28 -4.01 15.59
CA SER A 614 -33.00 -4.25 14.90
C SER A 614 -33.13 -5.29 13.78
N ALA A 615 -33.92 -6.34 13.99
CA ALA A 615 -34.22 -7.34 12.96
C ALA A 615 -35.04 -6.74 11.80
N LYS A 616 -36.11 -5.99 12.08
CA LYS A 616 -36.95 -5.34 11.03
C LYS A 616 -36.16 -4.30 10.23
N GLU A 617 -35.19 -3.61 10.84
CA GLU A 617 -34.28 -2.70 10.13
C GLU A 617 -33.30 -3.46 9.19
N LYS A 618 -32.62 -4.50 9.69
CA LYS A 618 -31.66 -5.28 8.88
C LYS A 618 -32.29 -6.04 7.73
N LEU A 619 -33.48 -6.61 7.91
CA LEU A 619 -34.18 -7.29 6.81
C LEU A 619 -34.53 -6.30 5.68
N LYS A 620 -34.87 -5.05 6.03
CA LYS A 620 -35.11 -3.97 5.07
C LYS A 620 -33.86 -3.52 4.32
N GLU A 621 -32.66 -3.63 4.90
CA GLU A 621 -31.39 -3.45 4.17
C GLU A 621 -31.10 -4.62 3.22
N LEU A 622 -31.26 -5.86 3.67
CA LEU A 622 -31.07 -7.06 2.86
C LEU A 622 -31.96 -7.06 1.61
N MET A 623 -33.24 -6.70 1.76
CA MET A 623 -34.19 -6.58 0.66
C MET A 623 -33.84 -5.45 -0.32
N LYS A 624 -33.24 -4.34 0.16
CA LYS A 624 -32.72 -3.29 -0.73
C LYS A 624 -31.55 -3.79 -1.58
N ARG A 625 -30.61 -4.54 -0.99
CA ARG A 625 -29.48 -5.12 -1.76
C ARG A 625 -29.97 -6.07 -2.84
N HIS A 626 -30.89 -6.99 -2.52
CA HIS A 626 -31.48 -7.89 -3.51
C HIS A 626 -32.21 -7.15 -4.64
N LYS A 627 -32.88 -6.02 -4.35
CA LYS A 627 -33.48 -5.16 -5.39
C LYS A 627 -32.44 -4.46 -6.28
N HIS A 628 -31.26 -4.14 -5.75
CA HIS A 628 -30.15 -3.61 -6.56
C HIS A 628 -29.54 -4.70 -7.44
N VAL A 629 -29.23 -5.88 -6.89
CA VAL A 629 -28.68 -7.02 -7.66
C VAL A 629 -29.61 -7.45 -8.80
N ALA A 630 -30.92 -7.57 -8.54
CA ALA A 630 -31.90 -7.88 -9.58
C ALA A 630 -32.00 -6.79 -10.68
N LYS A 631 -31.64 -5.54 -10.37
CA LYS A 631 -31.59 -4.44 -11.34
C LYS A 631 -30.29 -4.43 -12.15
N GLU A 632 -29.16 -4.75 -11.53
CA GLU A 632 -27.87 -4.93 -12.21
C GLU A 632 -27.91 -6.11 -13.19
N ILE A 633 -28.54 -7.23 -12.81
CA ILE A 633 -28.73 -8.38 -13.71
C ILE A 633 -29.59 -7.98 -14.93
N ALA A 634 -30.70 -7.26 -14.72
CA ALA A 634 -31.55 -6.78 -15.80
C ALA A 634 -30.88 -5.72 -16.70
N GLU A 635 -29.93 -4.93 -16.18
CA GLU A 635 -29.15 -3.97 -16.97
C GLU A 635 -28.00 -4.65 -17.75
N ASN A 636 -27.43 -5.75 -17.23
CA ASN A 636 -26.40 -6.56 -17.90
C ASN A 636 -26.94 -7.43 -19.04
N ASP A 637 -28.17 -7.95 -18.94
CA ASP A 637 -28.79 -8.73 -20.04
C ASP A 637 -29.17 -7.86 -21.26
N ILE A 638 -29.28 -6.54 -21.07
CA ILE A 638 -29.59 -5.59 -22.16
C ILE A 638 -28.31 -5.14 -22.89
N THR A 639 -27.17 -5.08 -22.20
CA THR A 639 -25.87 -4.66 -22.79
C THR A 639 -25.11 -5.79 -23.48
N ASN A 640 -25.35 -7.07 -23.14
CA ASN A 640 -24.68 -8.22 -23.76
C ASN A 640 -25.10 -8.56 -25.21
N LYS A 641 -25.75 -7.64 -25.94
CA LYS A 641 -26.16 -7.83 -27.35
C LYS A 641 -25.51 -6.90 -28.37
N GLU A 642 -24.74 -5.89 -27.95
CA GLU A 642 -23.98 -5.03 -28.85
C GLU A 642 -22.51 -4.98 -28.39
N ASP A 643 -21.60 -5.06 -29.38
CA ASP A 643 -20.13 -4.92 -29.30
C ASP A 643 -19.31 -6.01 -28.56
N LYS A 644 -18.76 -6.94 -29.37
CA LYS A 644 -17.57 -7.74 -29.05
C LYS A 644 -16.33 -7.13 -29.71
N GLU A 645 -15.51 -6.43 -28.94
CA GLU A 645 -14.07 -6.26 -29.22
C GLU A 645 -13.26 -6.71 -28.00
N MET A 646 -12.06 -7.28 -28.24
CA MET A 646 -11.26 -7.95 -27.22
C MET A 646 -10.47 -6.95 -26.36
N ASP A 647 -10.79 -6.86 -25.07
CA ASP A 647 -9.92 -6.23 -24.04
C ASP A 647 -9.28 -7.34 -23.17
N GLY A 648 -7.95 -7.37 -23.13
CA GLY A 648 -7.19 -8.36 -22.38
C GLY A 648 -7.02 -7.94 -20.92
N ARG A 649 -7.92 -8.40 -20.04
CA ARG A 649 -7.85 -8.13 -18.60
C ARG A 649 -7.54 -9.38 -17.78
N GLY A 650 -6.41 -9.34 -17.08
CA GLY A 650 -6.19 -10.15 -15.88
C GLY A 650 -6.84 -9.45 -14.69
N ASP A 651 -8.08 -9.84 -14.35
CA ASP A 651 -8.80 -9.25 -13.22
C ASP A 651 -8.30 -9.77 -11.87
N ILE A 652 -8.26 -8.88 -10.88
CA ILE A 652 -7.81 -9.11 -9.51
C ILE A 652 -9.03 -9.41 -8.61
N PRO A 653 -9.00 -10.49 -7.82
CA PRO A 653 -9.77 -10.59 -6.59
C PRO A 653 -8.83 -10.59 -5.37
N GLU A 654 -8.64 -9.42 -4.74
CA GLU A 654 -8.05 -9.34 -3.39
C GLU A 654 -9.19 -9.35 -2.37
N GLN A 655 -9.43 -10.50 -1.73
CA GLN A 655 -10.38 -10.61 -0.62
C GLN A 655 -9.67 -10.89 0.71
N ALA A 656 -10.20 -10.25 1.75
CA ALA A 656 -9.74 -10.43 3.12
C ALA A 656 -10.06 -11.86 3.61
N ALA A 657 -9.14 -12.43 4.39
CA ALA A 657 -9.35 -13.71 5.03
C ALA A 657 -10.16 -13.55 6.33
N GLU A 658 -11.32 -14.20 6.39
CA GLU A 658 -11.91 -14.72 7.62
C GLU A 658 -11.98 -16.25 7.53
N GLU A 659 -11.82 -16.91 8.67
CA GLU A 659 -11.65 -18.36 8.78
C GLU A 659 -13.00 -19.07 8.96
N SER A 660 -13.28 -20.11 8.17
CA SER A 660 -13.83 -21.37 8.70
C SER A 660 -13.73 -22.48 7.66
N GLY A 661 -13.36 -23.68 8.09
CA GLY A 661 -13.51 -24.90 7.31
C GLY A 661 -14.08 -26.00 8.20
N ILE A 662 -14.81 -26.93 7.61
CA ILE A 662 -15.28 -28.19 8.21
C ILE A 662 -15.43 -29.21 7.05
N GLN A 663 -15.03 -30.47 7.30
CA GLN A 663 -15.24 -31.63 6.39
C GLN A 663 -16.73 -32.07 6.47
N THR A 664 -17.30 -32.95 5.64
CA THR A 664 -17.08 -34.41 5.52
C THR A 664 -18.07 -34.94 4.45
N ILE A 665 -17.66 -35.71 3.42
CA ILE A 665 -17.70 -37.19 3.28
C ILE A 665 -19.02 -37.81 2.73
N VAL A 666 -18.93 -38.42 1.53
CA VAL A 666 -19.59 -39.66 1.01
C VAL A 666 -21.14 -39.62 0.83
N GLU A 667 -21.85 -40.24 -0.14
CA GLU A 667 -21.64 -41.23 -1.24
C GLU A 667 -22.47 -40.76 -2.49
N GLY A 668 -22.51 -41.33 -3.71
CA GLY A 668 -21.80 -42.44 -4.37
C GLY A 668 -22.71 -43.20 -5.39
N MET A 669 -22.18 -43.53 -6.59
CA MET A 669 -22.79 -44.36 -7.68
C MET A 669 -24.04 -43.77 -8.39
N ASP A 670 -24.31 -43.96 -9.70
CA ASP A 670 -23.65 -44.56 -10.88
C ASP A 670 -24.45 -44.09 -12.15
N ASP A 671 -24.07 -44.20 -13.44
CA ASP A 671 -22.97 -44.90 -14.14
C ASP A 671 -22.62 -44.23 -15.52
N SER A 672 -21.54 -44.72 -16.17
CA SER A 672 -21.22 -44.97 -17.61
C SER A 672 -22.04 -44.36 -18.80
N ILE A 673 -21.52 -44.10 -20.04
CA ILE A 673 -20.64 -44.89 -20.96
C ILE A 673 -19.93 -44.00 -22.04
N THR A 674 -18.62 -44.29 -22.27
CA THR A 674 -17.73 -44.13 -23.47
C THR A 674 -17.65 -42.88 -24.38
N ASP A 675 -16.39 -42.44 -24.58
CA ASP A 675 -15.86 -41.96 -25.87
C ASP A 675 -15.76 -43.08 -26.94
N ASN A 676 -15.89 -42.74 -28.23
CA ASN A 676 -14.80 -42.91 -29.21
C ASN A 676 -15.18 -42.51 -30.66
N ASP A 677 -14.15 -42.04 -31.36
CA ASP A 677 -14.11 -41.61 -32.76
C ASP A 677 -14.75 -42.53 -33.81
N ALA A 678 -15.35 -41.92 -34.84
CA ALA A 678 -15.34 -42.47 -36.19
C ALA A 678 -15.47 -41.37 -37.26
N VAL A 679 -14.75 -41.54 -38.37
CA VAL A 679 -14.57 -40.56 -39.45
C VAL A 679 -15.35 -40.96 -40.72
N SER A 680 -15.79 -39.94 -41.47
CA SER A 680 -16.04 -39.91 -42.93
C SER A 680 -17.36 -40.36 -43.60
N THR A 681 -17.65 -39.60 -44.67
CA THR A 681 -18.31 -39.92 -45.95
C THR A 681 -19.85 -39.93 -46.09
N SER A 682 -20.34 -38.88 -46.77
CA SER A 682 -21.26 -38.84 -47.95
C SER A 682 -22.55 -39.68 -47.92
N THR A 683 -23.74 -39.13 -48.20
CA THR A 683 -24.15 -38.59 -49.53
C THR A 683 -25.48 -37.80 -49.49
N ASP A 684 -25.66 -36.91 -50.48
CA ASP A 684 -26.91 -36.48 -51.16
C ASP A 684 -28.01 -35.65 -50.45
N GLU A 685 -28.29 -34.49 -51.08
CA GLU A 685 -29.51 -33.65 -51.04
C GLU A 685 -30.74 -34.38 -51.70
N PRO A 686 -31.99 -33.81 -51.84
CA PRO A 686 -32.45 -32.42 -51.59
C PRO A 686 -33.83 -32.18 -50.91
N ILE A 687 -34.04 -30.93 -50.45
CA ILE A 687 -35.23 -30.04 -50.59
C ILE A 687 -36.65 -30.65 -50.39
N MET A 688 -37.44 -30.16 -49.40
CA MET A 688 -38.51 -29.14 -49.59
C MET A 688 -39.30 -28.80 -48.29
N SER A 689 -39.96 -27.62 -48.30
CA SER A 689 -40.81 -27.01 -47.26
C SER A 689 -42.21 -27.65 -47.07
N THR A 690 -42.83 -27.52 -45.87
CA THR A 690 -44.03 -26.67 -45.60
C THR A 690 -44.57 -26.74 -44.15
N ASN A 691 -44.87 -25.55 -43.61
CA ASN A 691 -45.86 -25.05 -42.64
C ASN A 691 -46.80 -25.95 -41.77
N GLU A 692 -47.07 -25.37 -40.59
CA GLU A 692 -48.36 -25.22 -39.87
C GLU A 692 -48.97 -26.35 -39.00
N ASP A 693 -48.88 -26.13 -37.69
CA ASP A 693 -49.98 -26.07 -36.71
C ASP A 693 -51.16 -27.06 -36.81
N SER A 694 -51.28 -27.92 -35.80
CA SER A 694 -52.50 -28.00 -34.98
C SER A 694 -52.34 -28.92 -33.76
N ILE A 695 -53.32 -28.84 -32.85
CA ILE A 695 -53.54 -29.71 -31.67
C ILE A 695 -52.67 -29.37 -30.44
N ALA A 696 -52.96 -28.20 -29.87
CA ALA A 696 -52.88 -27.99 -28.43
C ALA A 696 -54.07 -28.66 -27.69
N ASN A 697 -54.00 -28.69 -26.36
CA ASN A 697 -55.05 -29.07 -25.40
C ASN A 697 -55.31 -30.58 -25.14
N ALA A 698 -54.34 -31.25 -24.50
CA ALA A 698 -54.59 -32.49 -23.74
C ALA A 698 -53.62 -32.73 -22.54
N ALA A 699 -52.88 -31.72 -22.07
CA ALA A 699 -51.72 -31.95 -21.17
C ALA A 699 -51.52 -30.87 -20.07
N ASN A 700 -52.61 -30.33 -19.48
CA ASN A 700 -52.51 -29.25 -18.47
C ASN A 700 -53.09 -29.55 -17.08
N ASP A 701 -53.78 -30.67 -16.84
CA ASP A 701 -54.42 -30.93 -15.54
C ASP A 701 -53.57 -31.78 -14.57
N ASP A 702 -52.62 -32.60 -15.06
CA ASP A 702 -51.76 -33.42 -14.20
C ASP A 702 -50.46 -32.71 -13.75
N ALA A 703 -50.05 -31.63 -14.42
CA ALA A 703 -48.89 -30.82 -14.01
C ALA A 703 -49.17 -29.95 -12.76
N ALA A 704 -50.43 -29.55 -12.54
CA ALA A 704 -50.81 -28.65 -11.45
C ALA A 704 -50.63 -29.28 -10.05
N LYS A 705 -50.83 -30.59 -9.90
CA LYS A 705 -50.75 -31.29 -8.60
C LYS A 705 -49.35 -31.67 -8.14
N ILE A 706 -48.36 -31.64 -9.03
CA ILE A 706 -46.97 -31.94 -8.69
C ILE A 706 -46.24 -30.65 -8.27
N ASN A 707 -46.58 -29.50 -8.87
CA ASN A 707 -45.97 -28.22 -8.50
C ASN A 707 -46.41 -27.70 -7.11
N GLU A 708 -47.69 -27.87 -6.72
CA GLU A 708 -48.15 -27.45 -5.36
C GLU A 708 -47.44 -28.19 -4.20
N LEU A 709 -46.86 -29.36 -4.44
CA LEU A 709 -46.12 -30.11 -3.41
C LEU A 709 -44.62 -29.75 -3.35
N ASN A 710 -44.02 -29.29 -4.46
CA ASN A 710 -42.63 -28.83 -4.49
C ASN A 710 -42.49 -27.35 -4.06
N ASP A 711 -43.42 -26.46 -4.41
CA ASP A 711 -43.28 -25.04 -4.06
C ASP A 711 -43.31 -24.79 -2.54
N ASN A 712 -44.00 -25.63 -1.78
CA ASN A 712 -44.05 -25.52 -0.32
C ASN A 712 -42.72 -25.92 0.37
N SER A 713 -41.93 -26.86 -0.18
CA SER A 713 -40.62 -27.19 0.41
C SER A 713 -39.56 -26.13 0.11
N ILE A 714 -39.60 -25.56 -1.10
CA ILE A 714 -38.65 -24.52 -1.55
C ILE A 714 -38.90 -23.18 -0.82
N ALA A 715 -40.12 -22.91 -0.36
CA ALA A 715 -40.44 -21.74 0.45
C ALA A 715 -39.86 -21.82 1.88
N ASP A 716 -40.00 -22.98 2.55
CA ASP A 716 -39.57 -23.16 3.94
C ASP A 716 -38.03 -23.18 4.08
N GLU A 717 -37.29 -23.82 3.16
CA GLU A 717 -35.81 -23.79 3.16
C GLU A 717 -35.24 -22.37 3.05
N ASN A 718 -35.92 -21.50 2.29
CA ASN A 718 -35.49 -20.11 2.11
C ASN A 718 -35.67 -19.29 3.39
N ILE A 719 -36.76 -19.50 4.13
CA ILE A 719 -37.06 -18.76 5.38
C ILE A 719 -36.05 -19.10 6.48
N ASP A 720 -35.75 -20.38 6.70
CA ASP A 720 -34.82 -20.78 7.77
C ASP A 720 -33.38 -20.28 7.49
N SER A 721 -32.96 -20.21 6.22
CA SER A 721 -31.66 -19.61 5.85
C SER A 721 -31.56 -18.11 6.22
N ILE A 722 -32.65 -17.35 5.99
CA ILE A 722 -32.73 -15.92 6.31
C ILE A 722 -32.78 -15.71 7.84
N VAL A 723 -33.45 -16.60 8.57
CA VAL A 723 -33.49 -16.58 10.04
C VAL A 723 -32.09 -16.78 10.63
N GLU A 724 -31.28 -17.70 10.09
CA GLU A 724 -29.90 -17.92 10.53
C GLU A 724 -28.96 -16.74 10.17
N GLU A 725 -29.09 -16.13 8.99
CA GLU A 725 -28.30 -14.92 8.64
C GLU A 725 -28.64 -13.74 9.57
N VAL A 726 -29.92 -13.57 9.93
CA VAL A 726 -30.35 -12.55 10.90
C VAL A 726 -29.80 -12.86 12.29
N ILE A 727 -29.81 -14.12 12.72
CA ILE A 727 -29.26 -14.59 14.00
C ILE A 727 -27.75 -14.29 14.11
N ALA A 728 -26.95 -14.70 13.13
CA ALA A 728 -25.51 -14.45 13.12
C ALA A 728 -25.20 -12.95 13.25
N ARG A 729 -25.95 -12.13 12.51
CA ARG A 729 -25.82 -10.66 12.54
C ARG A 729 -26.38 -9.98 13.79
N LEU A 730 -27.08 -10.68 14.67
CA LEU A 730 -27.45 -10.20 16.01
C LEU A 730 -26.35 -10.54 17.03
N ILE A 731 -25.67 -11.68 16.88
CA ILE A 731 -24.50 -12.07 17.68
C ILE A 731 -23.34 -11.08 17.43
N ASP A 732 -23.03 -10.76 16.17
CA ASP A 732 -21.98 -9.77 15.80
C ASP A 732 -22.15 -8.39 16.47
N ARG A 733 -23.38 -8.01 16.78
CA ARG A 733 -23.70 -6.72 17.45
C ARG A 733 -23.68 -6.80 18.98
N LYS A 734 -23.24 -7.91 19.57
CA LYS A 734 -23.21 -8.15 21.03
C LYS A 734 -24.58 -8.06 21.71
N ILE A 735 -25.65 -8.36 20.98
CA ILE A 735 -27.02 -8.42 21.53
C ILE A 735 -27.20 -9.73 22.33
N TYR A 736 -26.48 -10.77 21.94
CA TYR A 736 -26.21 -11.97 22.73
C TYR A 736 -24.72 -11.97 23.17
N ASP A 737 -24.36 -12.81 24.15
CA ASP A 737 -22.98 -12.88 24.67
C ASP A 737 -22.02 -13.42 23.59
N ASP A 738 -20.78 -12.93 23.56
CA ASP A 738 -19.76 -13.21 22.54
C ASP A 738 -19.36 -14.71 22.44
N LYS A 739 -19.84 -15.54 23.37
CA LYS A 739 -19.63 -17.00 23.44
C LYS A 739 -20.84 -17.83 22.99
N THR A 740 -21.96 -17.19 22.65
CA THR A 740 -23.20 -17.88 22.25
C THR A 740 -23.09 -18.29 20.79
N LYS A 741 -23.17 -19.59 20.47
CA LYS A 741 -23.28 -20.02 19.07
C LYS A 741 -24.72 -19.80 18.56
N PRO A 742 -24.96 -19.74 17.23
CA PRO A 742 -26.31 -19.67 16.67
C PRO A 742 -27.24 -20.78 17.21
N GLU A 743 -26.70 -22.00 17.34
CA GLU A 743 -27.37 -23.18 17.90
C GLU A 743 -27.79 -23.03 19.38
N ASP A 744 -27.12 -22.17 20.15
CA ASP A 744 -27.40 -21.96 21.59
C ASP A 744 -28.56 -20.96 21.84
N ILE A 745 -29.11 -20.35 20.78
CA ILE A 745 -30.21 -19.40 20.91
C ILE A 745 -31.50 -20.13 21.33
N LYS A 746 -32.22 -19.52 22.27
CA LYS A 746 -33.49 -20.08 22.76
C LYS A 746 -34.50 -20.20 21.64
N ILE A 747 -35.12 -21.37 21.54
CA ILE A 747 -36.21 -21.69 20.60
C ILE A 747 -37.33 -20.63 20.64
N GLU A 748 -37.59 -20.04 21.81
CA GLU A 748 -38.54 -18.94 22.02
C GLU A 748 -38.19 -17.63 21.29
N ASP A 749 -36.90 -17.36 21.06
CA ASP A 749 -36.40 -16.19 20.33
C ASP A 749 -36.25 -16.52 18.83
N ARG A 750 -35.76 -17.72 18.46
CA ARG A 750 -35.71 -18.19 17.05
C ARG A 750 -37.11 -18.14 16.42
N LYS A 751 -38.15 -18.60 17.12
CA LYS A 751 -39.56 -18.51 16.67
C LYS A 751 -40.09 -17.07 16.55
N VAL A 752 -39.54 -16.11 17.29
CA VAL A 752 -39.92 -14.69 17.15
C VAL A 752 -39.25 -14.08 15.92
N ILE A 753 -37.98 -14.40 15.68
CA ILE A 753 -37.25 -13.96 14.49
C ILE A 753 -37.91 -14.52 13.23
N GLN A 754 -38.22 -15.83 13.21
CA GLN A 754 -38.95 -16.49 12.14
C GLN A 754 -40.29 -15.80 11.84
N LYS A 755 -41.11 -15.55 12.86
CA LYS A 755 -42.40 -14.85 12.69
C LYS A 755 -42.26 -13.42 12.16
N ILE A 756 -41.17 -12.71 12.48
CA ILE A 756 -40.89 -11.36 11.93
C ILE A 756 -40.48 -11.45 10.46
N VAL A 757 -39.71 -12.47 10.08
CA VAL A 757 -39.35 -12.74 8.68
C VAL A 757 -40.60 -13.05 7.86
N GLU A 758 -41.48 -13.94 8.35
CA GLU A 758 -42.79 -14.25 7.76
C GLU A 758 -43.69 -13.00 7.60
N GLU A 759 -43.79 -12.16 8.64
CA GLU A 759 -44.60 -10.93 8.62
C GLU A 759 -44.10 -9.92 7.58
N ILE A 760 -42.78 -9.78 7.40
CA ILE A 760 -42.19 -8.84 6.43
C ILE A 760 -42.19 -9.40 5.00
N LEU A 761 -42.09 -10.73 4.83
CA LEU A 761 -42.25 -11.37 3.53
C LEU A 761 -43.71 -11.29 3.04
N SER A 762 -44.68 -11.42 3.94
CA SER A 762 -46.11 -11.24 3.62
C SER A 762 -46.53 -9.78 3.44
N GLU A 763 -45.84 -8.80 4.05
CA GLU A 763 -45.95 -7.38 3.66
C GLU A 763 -45.55 -7.17 2.17
N ARG A 764 -44.65 -8.00 1.61
CA ARG A 764 -44.17 -7.88 0.21
C ARG A 764 -45.13 -8.49 -0.82
N THR A 765 -45.75 -9.63 -0.53
CA THR A 765 -46.69 -10.28 -1.46
C THR A 765 -47.92 -9.42 -1.72
N ASN A 766 -48.47 -8.79 -0.66
CA ASN A 766 -49.56 -7.83 -0.79
C ASN A 766 -49.16 -6.53 -1.55
N PHE A 767 -47.88 -6.13 -1.50
CA PHE A 767 -47.40 -4.96 -2.25
C PHE A 767 -47.23 -5.20 -3.76
N ASN A 768 -47.14 -6.46 -4.18
CA ASN A 768 -47.06 -6.84 -5.59
C ASN A 768 -48.46 -7.02 -6.23
N SER A 769 -49.49 -7.41 -5.47
CA SER A 769 -50.87 -7.52 -5.98
C SER A 769 -51.51 -6.16 -6.26
N ASP A 770 -51.16 -5.12 -5.50
CA ASP A 770 -51.74 -3.77 -5.65
C ASP A 770 -51.12 -2.93 -6.79
N ASN A 771 -50.10 -3.45 -7.49
CA ASN A 771 -49.43 -2.76 -8.61
C ASN A 771 -49.72 -3.38 -9.99
N THR A 772 -50.72 -4.26 -10.10
CA THR A 772 -51.21 -4.81 -11.37
C THR A 772 -52.69 -4.52 -11.59
N LEU A 773 -53.02 -3.23 -11.71
CA LEU A 773 -54.30 -2.68 -12.19
C LEU A 773 -54.05 -1.41 -13.03
#